data_AF-A0A3M7MZI0-F1
#
_entry.id   AF-A0A3M7MZI0-F1
#
_cell.length_a   1.000
_cell.length_b   1.000
_cell.length_c   1.000
_cell.angle_alpha   90.00
_cell.angle_beta   90.00
_cell.angle_gamma   90.00
#
_symmetry.space_group_name_H-M   'P 1'
#
loop_
_entity.id
_entity.type
_entity.pdbx_description
1 polymer ?
#
loop_
_entity_poly.entity_id
_entity_poly.type
_entity_poly.pdbx_seq_one_letter_code
_entity_poly.pdbx_strand_id
1 'polypeptide(L)'
;MSRPEDLLPPDLYYDGAEASKYTTSSRIQSIQASMTNRALELLHLDSPSFILDIGCGSGLSGEIVSEHGHNWVGMDISPSMLDIALQREDVDGDLFLADIGQGLPFRAGTFDAAISISAIQWLCNAESSGVSPEGRLRRFFDGLYACLKRGGRAVCQFYPKNDQQRTMISSAAIKAGFGAGLLEDDGGTKNQKTYLVLSVGGGDITTAIDGMEGVDVEDGRKIRQAMNAKGRRREDVKGSKAWVLKRKEKMRAKGKRPRRVTEANNNDEGGGDHEEPGRRCKRLKVHTKSRTPSLPGFEDKSSLRRSTRLQKLRELRDQLGSGEQKRTERSSAAAQYRDWKGAQTQKKASAASHKGKRRRNPGTGDELHQVSKRQRRQSVSGLSIERADSIERWLDESYPDQKPSIADKVLEVIDTMPRKSGAALPSPEDSFDRTTISSRKSDRTTASVRDSDYRQSLRHRSVYINHKDPPPELMGRAKRIISRPRLSPEMDDEAAQQLVKTSRRLEDEGEEVLVQQFASAIIPAMKVVPDRRLASNSGLPWSNSVPVPLKPSILTTPLPLPKPKPDLAFGYSHDAFTEDQLGTIGLLVDDQFGRSYAVPDQKLLFPFLNVEFKSQAKNGTHYIATNQAAGTGAVALRGVMDLVDRSFGMESFDYEEPLFFSVTMDHQLACVNVHWLEAPVDGGKHSFHTEGLSRHLLQDVDGIRATARAIKNILDEGTDKRLQTLCGALDAYREIVVRNREAADPQRVRHEAQAKMVPNEASADEPCSYLRLAPDLEVERSLGTTREINKSRQDGDRIWL
;
A
#
# COMPACT_ATOMS: atom_id res chain seq x y z
N MET A 1 30.92 6.53 13.61
CA MET A 1 29.45 6.68 13.72
C MET A 1 28.80 5.68 12.78
N SER A 2 27.64 5.16 13.13
CA SER A 2 26.80 4.40 12.18
C SER A 2 26.39 5.32 11.04
N ARG A 3 26.18 4.78 9.84
CA ARG A 3 25.72 5.58 8.71
C ARG A 3 24.21 5.90 8.86
N PRO A 4 23.72 7.07 8.39
CA PRO A 4 22.29 7.38 8.38
C PRO A 4 21.43 6.29 7.77
N GLU A 5 21.87 5.72 6.64
CA GLU A 5 21.09 4.73 5.90
C GLU A 5 20.93 3.41 6.67
N ASP A 6 21.85 3.09 7.59
CA ASP A 6 21.80 1.90 8.44
C ASP A 6 20.90 2.05 9.68
N LEU A 7 20.33 3.24 9.91
CA LEU A 7 19.55 3.55 11.12
C LEU A 7 18.04 3.59 10.84
N LEU A 8 17.60 4.44 9.92
CA LEU A 8 16.18 4.66 9.59
C LEU A 8 16.02 4.97 8.10
N PRO A 9 14.82 4.81 7.51
CA PRO A 9 14.45 5.37 6.20
C PRO A 9 14.69 6.90 6.15
N PRO A 10 14.99 7.50 4.98
CA PRO A 10 15.36 8.91 4.88
C PRO A 10 14.25 9.89 5.30
N ASP A 11 12.98 9.55 5.05
CA ASP A 11 11.79 10.29 5.47
C ASP A 11 11.56 10.27 6.99
N LEU A 12 12.13 9.28 7.68
CA LEU A 12 12.07 9.14 9.14
C LEU A 12 13.37 9.52 9.85
N TYR A 13 14.51 9.48 9.17
CA TYR A 13 15.82 9.84 9.69
C TYR A 13 15.97 11.36 9.79
N TYR A 14 15.56 12.08 8.74
CA TYR A 14 15.54 13.53 8.72
C TYR A 14 14.20 14.05 9.22
N ASP A 15 13.95 13.88 10.51
CA ASP A 15 12.87 14.55 11.24
C ASP A 15 13.17 16.04 11.46
N GLY A 16 12.25 16.78 12.09
CA GLY A 16 12.44 18.21 12.34
C GLY A 16 13.68 18.57 13.17
N ALA A 17 14.19 17.67 14.00
CA ALA A 17 15.37 17.92 14.82
C ALA A 17 16.67 17.62 14.04
N GLU A 18 16.77 16.46 13.40
CA GLU A 18 17.96 16.11 12.61
C GLU A 18 18.05 16.89 11.30
N ALA A 19 16.94 17.26 10.65
CA ALA A 19 16.94 18.14 9.47
C ALA A 19 17.39 19.57 9.81
N SER A 20 16.94 20.12 10.96
CA SER A 20 17.38 21.44 11.45
C SER A 20 18.88 21.42 11.78
N LYS A 21 19.33 20.42 12.54
CA LYS A 21 20.74 20.21 12.91
C LYS A 21 21.65 19.96 11.70
N TYR A 22 21.16 19.24 10.68
CA TYR A 22 21.87 19.06 9.41
C TYR A 22 22.06 20.39 8.69
N THR A 23 20.97 21.16 8.52
CA THR A 23 20.96 22.40 7.74
C THR A 23 21.74 23.53 8.41
N THR A 24 21.66 23.66 9.74
CA THR A 24 22.36 24.70 10.51
C THR A 24 23.84 24.41 10.75
N SER A 25 24.34 23.23 10.39
CA SER A 25 25.75 22.87 10.59
C SER A 25 26.62 23.46 9.47
N SER A 26 27.39 24.51 9.81
CA SER A 26 28.33 25.16 8.89
C SER A 26 29.32 24.20 8.21
N ARG A 27 29.70 23.12 8.90
CA ARG A 27 30.52 22.04 8.33
C ARG A 27 29.77 21.26 7.25
N ILE A 28 28.49 20.98 7.44
CA ILE A 28 27.67 20.26 6.46
C ILE A 28 27.40 21.18 5.27
N GLN A 29 27.00 22.44 5.51
CA GLN A 29 26.86 23.47 4.47
C GLN A 29 28.11 23.55 3.58
N SER A 30 29.30 23.72 4.18
CA SER A 30 30.58 23.75 3.45
C SER A 30 30.85 22.51 2.60
N ILE A 31 30.54 21.31 3.12
CA ILE A 31 30.76 20.05 2.40
C ILE A 31 29.75 19.87 1.25
N GLN A 32 28.46 20.14 1.51
CA GLN A 32 27.41 20.11 0.48
C GLN A 32 27.70 21.14 -0.63
N ALA A 33 28.14 22.34 -0.27
CA ALA A 33 28.47 23.38 -1.21
C ALA A 33 29.65 22.99 -2.12
N SER A 34 30.74 22.48 -1.53
CA SER A 34 31.90 21.99 -2.30
C SER A 34 31.51 20.86 -3.27
N MET A 35 30.69 19.90 -2.84
CA MET A 35 30.23 18.80 -3.71
C MET A 35 29.25 19.24 -4.78
N THR A 36 28.43 20.27 -4.52
CA THR A 36 27.48 20.83 -5.51
C THR A 36 28.22 21.61 -6.60
N ASN A 37 29.15 22.49 -6.22
CA ASN A 37 30.03 23.19 -7.17
C ASN A 37 30.78 22.18 -8.06
N ARG A 38 31.38 21.15 -7.45
CA ARG A 38 32.06 20.07 -8.17
C ARG A 38 31.14 19.30 -9.12
N ALA A 39 29.87 19.08 -8.75
CA ALA A 39 28.90 18.46 -9.64
C ALA A 39 28.49 19.35 -10.83
N LEU A 40 28.42 20.68 -10.63
CA LEU A 40 28.16 21.66 -11.70
C LEU A 40 29.34 21.77 -12.67
N GLU A 41 30.59 21.75 -12.19
CA GLU A 41 31.80 21.64 -13.03
C GLU A 41 31.72 20.41 -13.95
N LEU A 42 31.38 19.24 -13.39
CA LEU A 42 31.27 17.98 -14.13
C LEU A 42 30.06 17.92 -15.08
N LEU A 43 29.02 18.73 -14.82
CA LEU A 43 27.92 18.93 -15.76
C LEU A 43 28.32 19.83 -16.94
N HIS A 44 29.33 20.69 -16.80
CA HIS A 44 29.93 21.52 -17.85
C HIS A 44 28.87 22.22 -18.73
N LEU A 45 28.05 23.08 -18.10
CA LEU A 45 26.93 23.78 -18.73
C LEU A 45 27.35 25.19 -19.16
N ASP A 46 27.35 25.44 -20.48
CA ASP A 46 27.80 26.72 -21.05
C ASP A 46 26.72 27.82 -21.06
N SER A 47 25.52 27.54 -20.55
CA SER A 47 24.38 28.47 -20.61
C SER A 47 23.32 28.19 -19.53
N PRO A 48 22.48 29.19 -19.16
CA PRO A 48 21.35 29.02 -18.26
C PRO A 48 20.48 27.81 -18.64
N SER A 49 20.43 26.84 -17.73
CA SER A 49 19.84 25.51 -17.97
C SER A 49 18.68 25.25 -17.00
N PHE A 50 17.78 24.33 -17.36
CA PHE A 50 16.74 23.84 -16.44
C PHE A 50 17.15 22.51 -15.82
N ILE A 51 17.35 22.49 -14.50
CA ILE A 51 17.99 21.40 -13.76
C ILE A 51 17.01 20.71 -12.81
N LEU A 52 17.12 19.39 -12.68
CA LEU A 52 16.46 18.63 -11.61
C LEU A 52 17.45 18.36 -10.48
N ASP A 53 17.16 18.83 -9.26
CA ASP A 53 17.90 18.50 -8.04
C ASP A 53 17.22 17.35 -7.29
N ILE A 54 17.92 16.23 -7.18
CA ILE A 54 17.37 14.94 -6.77
C ILE A 54 17.89 14.61 -5.37
N GLY A 55 16.99 14.64 -4.38
CA GLY A 55 17.33 14.63 -2.96
C GLY A 55 17.82 16.01 -2.52
N CYS A 56 17.07 17.06 -2.88
CA CYS A 56 17.45 18.46 -2.67
C CYS A 56 17.51 18.88 -1.20
N GLY A 57 16.99 18.06 -0.27
CA GLY A 57 16.99 18.32 1.16
C GLY A 57 16.40 19.70 1.50
N SER A 58 17.14 20.45 2.31
CA SER A 58 16.82 21.83 2.71
C SER A 58 17.25 22.91 1.70
N GLY A 59 17.43 22.55 0.43
CA GLY A 59 17.74 23.48 -0.66
C GLY A 59 19.20 23.92 -0.78
N LEU A 60 20.12 23.38 0.03
CA LEU A 60 21.56 23.75 0.02
C LEU A 60 22.26 23.56 -1.33
N SER A 61 21.82 22.58 -2.13
CA SER A 61 22.33 22.39 -3.50
C SER A 61 21.63 23.32 -4.49
N GLY A 62 20.32 23.51 -4.37
CA GLY A 62 19.51 24.37 -5.24
C GLY A 62 19.84 25.87 -5.15
N GLU A 63 20.17 26.37 -3.95
CA GLU A 63 20.74 27.72 -3.73
C GLU A 63 21.91 27.96 -4.71
N ILE A 64 22.90 27.06 -4.69
CA ILE A 64 24.13 27.15 -5.52
C ILE A 64 23.82 26.99 -7.02
N VAL A 65 22.83 26.15 -7.37
CA VAL A 65 22.33 26.06 -8.76
C VAL A 65 21.77 27.40 -9.23
N SER A 66 21.08 28.13 -8.35
CA SER A 66 20.54 29.47 -8.60
C SER A 66 21.66 30.51 -8.74
N GLU A 67 22.68 30.45 -7.86
CA GLU A 67 23.89 31.30 -7.94
C GLU A 67 24.64 31.14 -9.27
N HIS A 68 24.63 29.93 -9.86
CA HIS A 68 25.20 29.65 -11.18
C HIS A 68 24.30 30.08 -12.36
N GLY A 69 23.18 30.76 -12.09
CA GLY A 69 22.27 31.26 -13.10
C GLY A 69 21.46 30.15 -13.79
N HIS A 70 21.06 29.13 -13.04
CA HIS A 70 20.24 28.02 -13.54
C HIS A 70 18.90 27.95 -12.79
N ASN A 71 17.84 27.66 -13.54
CA ASN A 71 16.52 27.41 -12.95
C ASN A 71 16.44 25.93 -12.57
N TRP A 72 15.79 25.60 -11.45
CA TRP A 72 15.75 24.21 -10.98
C TRP A 72 14.43 23.82 -10.32
N VAL A 73 14.24 22.51 -10.24
CA VAL A 73 13.16 21.84 -9.49
C VAL A 73 13.81 20.89 -8.50
N GLY A 74 13.42 20.96 -7.23
CA GLY A 74 13.87 20.07 -6.17
C GLY A 74 12.90 18.92 -5.92
N MET A 75 13.42 17.71 -5.71
CA MET A 75 12.66 16.59 -5.13
C MET A 75 13.32 16.11 -3.85
N ASP A 76 12.57 15.97 -2.76
CA ASP A 76 13.02 15.24 -1.56
C ASP A 76 11.88 14.38 -0.97
N ILE A 77 12.25 13.38 -0.17
CA ILE A 77 11.31 12.45 0.48
C ILE A 77 11.01 12.86 1.93
N SER A 78 11.85 13.67 2.58
CA SER A 78 11.62 14.19 3.93
C SER A 78 10.77 15.46 3.88
N PRO A 79 9.56 15.48 4.49
CA PRO A 79 8.78 16.70 4.65
C PRO A 79 9.54 17.75 5.46
N SER A 80 10.24 17.35 6.54
CA SER A 80 10.95 18.28 7.41
C SER A 80 12.18 18.94 6.76
N MET A 81 12.78 18.30 5.75
CA MET A 81 13.79 18.95 4.91
C MET A 81 13.16 20.05 4.03
N LEU A 82 12.04 19.74 3.37
CA LEU A 82 11.33 20.69 2.50
C LEU A 82 10.69 21.83 3.31
N ASP A 83 10.18 21.57 4.51
CA ASP A 83 9.67 22.60 5.42
C ASP A 83 10.75 23.63 5.79
N ILE A 84 12.02 23.20 5.89
CA ILE A 84 13.16 24.11 6.11
C ILE A 84 13.53 24.84 4.82
N ALA A 85 13.52 24.16 3.66
CA ALA A 85 13.75 24.81 2.37
C ALA A 85 12.73 25.93 2.09
N LEU A 86 11.46 25.72 2.42
CA LEU A 86 10.38 26.72 2.31
C LEU A 86 10.53 27.92 3.26
N GLN A 87 11.38 27.82 4.29
CA GLN A 87 11.67 28.90 5.24
C GLN A 87 12.92 29.72 4.86
N ARG A 88 13.61 29.33 3.79
CA ARG A 88 14.82 29.99 3.29
C ARG A 88 14.46 30.94 2.15
N GLU A 89 14.87 32.20 2.29
CA GLU A 89 14.60 33.25 1.29
C GLU A 89 15.44 33.08 0.01
N ASP A 90 16.48 32.25 0.08
CA ASP A 90 17.47 31.93 -0.96
C ASP A 90 17.12 30.68 -1.81
N VAL A 91 15.93 30.11 -1.62
CA VAL A 91 15.45 28.91 -2.33
C VAL A 91 14.41 29.31 -3.39
N ASP A 92 14.89 29.62 -4.60
CA ASP A 92 14.07 30.05 -5.74
C ASP A 92 13.45 28.91 -6.58
N GLY A 93 13.76 27.65 -6.28
CA GLY A 93 13.30 26.48 -7.06
C GLY A 93 12.00 25.86 -6.56
N ASP A 94 11.20 25.30 -7.48
CA ASP A 94 9.98 24.57 -7.13
C ASP A 94 10.32 23.28 -6.35
N LEU A 95 9.66 23.05 -5.21
CA LEU A 95 9.93 21.92 -4.31
C LEU A 95 8.83 20.85 -4.35
N PHE A 96 9.23 19.59 -4.52
CA PHE A 96 8.33 18.43 -4.58
C PHE A 96 8.64 17.39 -3.50
N LEU A 97 7.62 17.04 -2.71
CA LEU A 97 7.67 15.90 -1.78
C LEU A 97 7.44 14.59 -2.55
N ALA A 98 8.50 13.79 -2.76
CA ALA A 98 8.45 12.59 -3.59
C ALA A 98 9.54 11.54 -3.28
N ASP A 99 9.20 10.25 -3.39
CA ASP A 99 10.16 9.14 -3.31
C ASP A 99 10.77 8.83 -4.68
N ILE A 100 12.01 9.30 -4.89
CA ILE A 100 12.80 9.08 -6.11
C ILE A 100 12.97 7.59 -6.49
N GLY A 101 12.78 6.65 -5.55
CA GLY A 101 12.80 5.20 -5.79
C GLY A 101 11.54 4.64 -6.45
N GLN A 102 10.50 5.46 -6.65
CA GLN A 102 9.28 5.09 -7.36
C GLN A 102 9.32 5.48 -8.85
N GLY A 103 10.24 6.38 -9.23
CA GLY A 103 10.35 6.99 -10.55
C GLY A 103 10.29 8.52 -10.45
N LEU A 104 10.53 9.22 -11.56
CA LEU A 104 10.52 10.69 -11.59
C LEU A 104 9.26 11.18 -12.36
N PRO A 105 8.40 12.02 -11.76
CA PRO A 105 7.05 12.30 -12.26
C PRO A 105 6.99 13.40 -13.34
N PHE A 106 7.99 13.46 -14.23
CA PHE A 106 8.10 14.52 -15.23
C PHE A 106 7.94 13.99 -16.66
N ARG A 107 7.43 14.86 -17.56
CA ARG A 107 7.35 14.54 -19.00
C ARG A 107 8.74 14.26 -19.57
N ALA A 108 8.78 13.50 -20.68
CA ALA A 108 10.04 13.22 -21.35
C ALA A 108 10.72 14.51 -21.86
N GLY A 109 12.06 14.57 -21.78
CA GLY A 109 12.83 15.74 -22.24
C GLY A 109 12.45 17.06 -21.55
N THR A 110 12.22 17.04 -20.24
CA THR A 110 11.97 18.23 -19.44
C THR A 110 13.27 19.00 -19.17
N PHE A 111 14.25 18.33 -18.57
CA PHE A 111 15.44 18.96 -18.02
C PHE A 111 16.64 18.88 -18.95
N ASP A 112 17.47 19.93 -18.92
CA ASP A 112 18.77 19.98 -19.60
C ASP A 112 19.80 19.13 -18.85
N ALA A 113 19.76 19.19 -17.53
CA ALA A 113 20.65 18.44 -16.65
C ALA A 113 19.96 17.99 -15.36
N ALA A 114 20.63 17.14 -14.58
CA ALA A 114 20.23 16.81 -13.22
C ALA A 114 21.44 16.70 -12.28
N ILE A 115 21.26 17.12 -11.03
CA ILE A 115 22.22 16.87 -9.95
C ILE A 115 21.59 15.98 -8.88
N SER A 116 22.42 15.31 -8.11
CA SER A 116 22.00 14.62 -6.89
C SER A 116 23.16 14.57 -5.93
N ILE A 117 23.06 15.23 -4.77
CA ILE A 117 24.17 15.34 -3.82
C ILE A 117 23.85 14.54 -2.56
N SER A 118 24.64 13.50 -2.28
CA SER A 118 24.51 12.65 -1.09
C SER A 118 23.18 11.89 -0.95
N ALA A 119 22.43 11.69 -2.05
CA ALA A 119 21.08 11.11 -2.02
C ALA A 119 20.94 9.70 -2.63
N ILE A 120 21.52 9.39 -3.80
CA ILE A 120 21.18 8.13 -4.51
C ILE A 120 21.58 6.84 -3.77
N GLN A 121 22.49 6.88 -2.80
CA GLN A 121 22.85 5.68 -2.02
C GLN A 121 21.70 5.17 -1.13
N TRP A 122 20.74 6.03 -0.78
CA TRP A 122 19.52 5.65 -0.05
C TRP A 122 18.63 4.67 -0.83
N LEU A 123 18.70 4.69 -2.17
CA LEU A 123 17.98 3.74 -3.03
C LEU A 123 18.45 2.28 -2.87
N CYS A 124 19.63 2.08 -2.29
CA CYS A 124 20.20 0.75 -2.07
C CYS A 124 19.62 0.04 -0.84
N ASN A 125 18.84 0.74 -0.01
CA ASN A 125 18.23 0.20 1.18
C ASN A 125 16.78 -0.20 0.91
N ALA A 126 16.45 -1.46 1.21
CA ALA A 126 15.12 -2.01 1.03
C ALA A 126 14.41 -2.13 2.39
N GLU A 127 13.49 -1.21 2.64
CA GLU A 127 12.64 -1.18 3.85
C GLU A 127 11.70 -2.39 3.97
N SER A 128 11.40 -3.05 2.85
CA SER A 128 10.48 -4.18 2.81
C SER A 128 10.92 -5.24 1.81
N SER A 129 10.65 -6.51 2.12
CA SER A 129 10.99 -7.66 1.27
C SER A 129 10.24 -7.69 -0.07
N GLY A 130 9.24 -6.82 -0.28
CA GLY A 130 8.49 -6.70 -1.52
C GLY A 130 9.08 -5.69 -2.53
N VAL A 131 10.08 -4.89 -2.13
CA VAL A 131 10.70 -3.88 -2.99
C VAL A 131 12.22 -4.07 -2.95
N SER A 132 12.81 -4.60 -4.02
CA SER A 132 14.26 -4.78 -4.07
C SER A 132 14.99 -3.48 -4.39
N PRO A 133 16.24 -3.30 -3.89
CA PRO A 133 17.06 -2.13 -4.20
C PRO A 133 17.28 -1.93 -5.71
N GLU A 134 17.52 -3.02 -6.44
CA GLU A 134 17.68 -3.01 -7.90
C GLU A 134 16.41 -2.54 -8.60
N GLY A 135 15.23 -2.84 -8.03
CA GLY A 135 13.93 -2.39 -8.53
C GLY A 135 13.62 -0.91 -8.24
N ARG A 136 14.20 -0.32 -7.19
CA ARG A 136 14.17 1.13 -6.91
C ARG A 136 15.14 1.86 -7.83
N LEU A 137 16.41 1.44 -7.85
CA LEU A 137 17.45 1.99 -8.74
C LEU A 137 17.04 1.94 -10.21
N ARG A 138 16.42 0.84 -10.67
CA ARG A 138 15.91 0.75 -12.04
C ARG A 138 14.85 1.80 -12.32
N ARG A 139 13.82 1.94 -11.47
CA ARG A 139 12.75 2.93 -11.68
C ARG A 139 13.28 4.35 -11.66
N PHE A 140 14.21 4.63 -10.76
CA PHE A 140 14.93 5.90 -10.69
C PHE A 140 15.65 6.21 -12.01
N PHE A 141 16.56 5.34 -12.47
CA PHE A 141 17.34 5.61 -13.68
C PHE A 141 16.52 5.52 -14.98
N ASP A 142 15.53 4.62 -15.09
CA ASP A 142 14.60 4.57 -16.23
C ASP A 142 13.81 5.89 -16.32
N GLY A 143 13.39 6.46 -15.18
CA GLY A 143 12.73 7.78 -15.10
C GLY A 143 13.65 8.95 -15.41
N LEU A 144 14.86 8.98 -14.83
CA LEU A 144 15.87 10.01 -15.06
C LEU A 144 16.30 10.08 -16.53
N TYR A 145 16.48 8.92 -17.18
CA TYR A 145 16.80 8.85 -18.60
C TYR A 145 15.67 9.42 -19.47
N ALA A 146 14.41 9.22 -19.07
CA ALA A 146 13.25 9.73 -19.79
C ALA A 146 13.08 11.24 -19.63
N CYS A 147 13.22 11.79 -18.42
CA CYS A 147 12.96 13.21 -18.15
C CYS A 147 14.09 14.16 -18.61
N LEU A 148 15.29 13.66 -18.88
CA LEU A 148 16.39 14.43 -19.47
C LEU A 148 16.24 14.57 -20.99
N LYS A 149 16.68 15.71 -21.54
CA LYS A 149 16.78 15.94 -22.99
C LYS A 149 17.84 15.02 -23.62
N ARG A 150 17.76 14.81 -24.94
CA ARG A 150 18.80 14.06 -25.68
C ARG A 150 20.13 14.82 -25.61
N GLY A 151 21.20 14.15 -25.20
CA GLY A 151 22.48 14.81 -24.89
C GLY A 151 22.55 15.45 -23.50
N GLY A 152 21.45 15.47 -22.74
CA GLY A 152 21.43 15.92 -21.35
C GLY A 152 22.34 15.06 -20.46
N ARG A 153 22.83 15.67 -19.38
CA ARG A 153 23.79 15.05 -18.45
C ARG A 153 23.23 14.99 -17.04
N ALA A 154 23.70 14.03 -16.25
CA ALA A 154 23.43 14.01 -14.82
C ALA A 154 24.70 13.70 -14.03
N VAL A 155 24.87 14.35 -12.87
CA VAL A 155 25.97 14.07 -11.95
C VAL A 155 25.40 13.75 -10.58
N CYS A 156 25.66 12.53 -10.10
CA CYS A 156 25.20 12.08 -8.79
C CYS A 156 26.40 11.83 -7.86
N GLN A 157 26.59 12.67 -6.85
CA GLN A 157 27.53 12.44 -5.76
C GLN A 157 26.89 11.48 -4.75
N PHE A 158 27.60 10.43 -4.34
CA PHE A 158 27.07 9.43 -3.41
C PHE A 158 28.15 8.74 -2.58
N TYR A 159 27.71 8.03 -1.53
CA TYR A 159 28.59 7.29 -0.62
C TYR A 159 28.33 5.76 -0.71
N PRO A 160 29.00 5.01 -1.60
CA PRO A 160 28.87 3.56 -1.63
C PRO A 160 29.33 2.92 -0.31
N LYS A 161 28.63 1.88 0.16
CA LYS A 161 29.01 1.08 1.34
C LYS A 161 30.07 0.03 1.01
N ASN A 162 30.12 -0.41 -0.24
CA ASN A 162 31.06 -1.38 -0.79
C ASN A 162 31.00 -1.36 -2.33
N ASP A 163 31.95 -2.03 -2.98
CA ASP A 163 32.02 -2.14 -4.44
C ASP A 163 30.76 -2.77 -5.06
N GLN A 164 30.10 -3.70 -4.35
CA GLN A 164 28.85 -4.30 -4.84
C GLN A 164 27.75 -3.24 -5.00
N GLN A 165 27.61 -2.31 -4.06
CA GLN A 165 26.66 -1.19 -4.16
C GLN A 165 27.08 -0.21 -5.27
N ARG A 166 28.38 0.11 -5.37
CA ARG A 166 28.96 0.96 -6.43
C ARG A 166 28.62 0.40 -7.82
N THR A 167 28.90 -0.88 -8.05
CA THR A 167 28.59 -1.59 -9.30
C THR A 167 27.09 -1.76 -9.54
N MET A 168 26.27 -1.93 -8.49
CA MET A 168 24.81 -2.02 -8.62
C MET A 168 24.22 -0.71 -9.17
N ILE A 169 24.69 0.43 -8.64
CA ILE A 169 24.28 1.77 -9.08
C ILE A 169 24.73 2.02 -10.53
N SER A 170 26.02 1.84 -10.87
CA SER A 170 26.51 2.07 -12.24
C SER A 170 25.81 1.16 -13.26
N SER A 171 25.64 -0.11 -12.91
CA SER A 171 24.92 -1.09 -13.73
C SER A 171 23.46 -0.72 -13.97
N ALA A 172 22.80 -0.03 -13.04
CA ALA A 172 21.40 0.39 -13.21
C ALA A 172 21.30 1.57 -14.20
N ALA A 173 22.19 2.56 -14.10
CA ALA A 173 22.28 3.66 -15.06
C ALA A 173 22.61 3.18 -16.48
N ILE A 174 23.59 2.29 -16.64
CA ILE A 174 23.96 1.69 -17.93
C ILE A 174 22.78 0.91 -18.55
N LYS A 175 21.97 0.23 -17.73
CA LYS A 175 20.78 -0.51 -18.20
C LYS A 175 19.64 0.40 -18.67
N ALA A 176 19.43 1.54 -18.00
CA ALA A 176 18.45 2.55 -18.43
C ALA A 176 18.82 3.17 -19.79
N GLY A 177 20.13 3.27 -20.08
CA GLY A 177 20.66 3.67 -21.38
C GLY A 177 21.69 4.79 -21.35
N PHE A 178 22.11 5.23 -20.15
CA PHE A 178 23.18 6.21 -20.00
C PHE A 178 24.52 5.67 -20.49
N GLY A 179 25.36 6.55 -21.05
CA GLY A 179 26.79 6.40 -20.85
C GLY A 179 27.11 6.74 -19.39
N ALA A 180 27.95 5.96 -18.72
CA ALA A 180 28.28 6.17 -17.30
C ALA A 180 29.80 6.13 -17.09
N GLY A 181 30.32 7.12 -16.38
CA GLY A 181 31.67 7.13 -15.83
C GLY A 181 31.62 7.28 -14.31
N LEU A 182 32.59 6.69 -13.61
CA LEU A 182 32.77 6.89 -12.18
C LEU A 182 34.05 7.69 -11.92
N LEU A 183 33.93 8.78 -11.17
CA LEU A 183 35.03 9.62 -10.73
C LEU A 183 35.15 9.53 -9.20
N GLU A 184 36.38 9.44 -8.70
CA GLU A 184 36.68 9.43 -7.27
C GLU A 184 37.71 10.51 -6.92
N ASP A 185 37.23 11.69 -6.54
CA ASP A 185 38.08 12.75 -6.00
C ASP A 185 38.62 12.31 -4.62
N ASP A 186 39.87 12.64 -4.28
CA ASP A 186 40.56 12.26 -3.04
C ASP A 186 40.61 10.73 -2.75
N GLY A 187 40.69 9.92 -3.81
CA GLY A 187 40.69 8.45 -3.77
C GLY A 187 41.65 7.83 -2.73
N GLY A 188 41.15 6.87 -1.95
CA GLY A 188 41.93 6.18 -0.92
C GLY A 188 42.14 6.97 0.39
N THR A 189 41.61 8.19 0.50
CA THR A 189 41.64 8.99 1.73
C THR A 189 40.30 8.96 2.48
N LYS A 190 40.29 9.46 3.72
CA LYS A 190 39.05 9.68 4.50
C LYS A 190 38.12 10.76 3.92
N ASN A 191 38.59 11.54 2.94
CA ASN A 191 37.85 12.65 2.33
C ASN A 191 37.15 12.24 1.03
N GLN A 192 37.50 11.07 0.47
CA GLN A 192 37.08 10.54 -0.83
C GLN A 192 35.62 10.83 -1.18
N LYS A 193 35.39 11.37 -2.37
CA LYS A 193 34.07 11.66 -2.94
C LYS A 193 33.87 10.91 -4.25
N THR A 194 32.85 10.05 -4.30
CA THR A 194 32.47 9.35 -5.52
C THR A 194 31.37 10.12 -6.25
N TYR A 195 31.59 10.39 -7.54
CA TYR A 195 30.62 10.98 -8.47
C TYR A 195 30.33 10.01 -9.62
N LEU A 196 29.04 9.82 -9.91
CA LEU A 196 28.55 9.11 -11.09
C LEU A 196 28.19 10.16 -12.15
N VAL A 197 28.95 10.18 -13.25
CA VAL A 197 28.76 11.12 -14.38
C VAL A 197 28.04 10.39 -15.51
N LEU A 198 26.89 10.92 -15.94
CA LEU A 198 25.95 10.26 -16.85
C LEU A 198 25.65 11.12 -18.08
N SER A 199 25.49 10.48 -19.26
CA SER A 199 25.07 11.16 -20.50
C SER A 199 23.94 10.41 -21.23
N VAL A 200 22.90 11.14 -21.65
CA VAL A 200 21.76 10.59 -22.41
C VAL A 200 22.14 10.38 -23.88
N GLY A 201 22.03 9.14 -24.34
CA GLY A 201 22.29 8.77 -25.74
C GLY A 201 23.70 8.22 -26.01
N GLY A 202 24.55 8.07 -24.99
CA GLY A 202 25.87 7.45 -25.13
C GLY A 202 26.83 8.23 -26.02
N GLY A 203 26.78 9.57 -25.94
CA GLY A 203 27.77 10.45 -26.52
C GLY A 203 29.15 10.27 -25.87
N ASP A 204 30.19 10.84 -26.48
CA ASP A 204 31.55 10.73 -25.96
C ASP A 204 31.66 11.45 -24.60
N ILE A 205 31.71 10.65 -23.54
CA ILE A 205 31.98 11.13 -22.18
C ILE A 205 33.43 11.63 -22.07
N THR A 206 34.31 11.17 -22.97
CA THR A 206 35.70 11.59 -23.08
C THR A 206 35.85 13.11 -23.12
N THR A 207 35.06 13.85 -23.89
CA THR A 207 35.16 15.31 -23.99
C THR A 207 34.86 16.09 -22.70
N ALA A 208 34.15 15.49 -21.74
CA ALA A 208 33.89 16.11 -20.43
C ALA A 208 34.93 15.70 -19.35
N ILE A 209 35.83 14.77 -19.69
CA ILE A 209 36.77 14.12 -18.77
C ILE A 209 38.23 14.22 -19.29
N ASP A 210 38.43 14.76 -20.50
CA ASP A 210 39.75 14.91 -21.11
C ASP A 210 40.63 15.85 -20.28
N GLY A 211 41.57 15.26 -19.52
CA GLY A 211 42.43 15.97 -18.56
C GLY A 211 42.20 15.65 -17.08
N MET A 212 41.20 14.84 -16.69
CA MET A 212 41.02 14.40 -15.29
C MET A 212 41.66 13.03 -15.03
N GLU A 213 42.66 12.97 -14.14
CA GLU A 213 43.28 11.71 -13.71
C GLU A 213 42.28 10.85 -12.90
N GLY A 214 42.27 9.53 -13.14
CA GLY A 214 41.61 8.54 -12.27
C GLY A 214 40.20 8.06 -12.68
N VAL A 215 39.75 8.27 -13.93
CA VAL A 215 38.39 7.88 -14.35
C VAL A 215 38.30 6.49 -14.99
N ASP A 216 37.46 5.63 -14.41
CA ASP A 216 37.00 4.38 -15.04
C ASP A 216 35.73 4.66 -15.89
N VAL A 217 35.85 4.56 -17.23
CA VAL A 217 34.76 4.81 -18.18
C VAL A 217 34.14 3.49 -18.67
N GLU A 218 32.96 3.14 -18.14
CA GLU A 218 32.20 1.95 -18.56
C GLU A 218 31.28 2.26 -19.77
N ASP A 219 31.81 2.16 -20.99
CA ASP A 219 31.02 2.37 -22.22
C ASP A 219 29.91 1.30 -22.39
N GLY A 220 28.69 1.70 -22.04
CA GLY A 220 27.47 0.89 -22.16
C GLY A 220 27.21 0.35 -23.58
N ARG A 221 27.76 0.96 -24.64
CA ARG A 221 27.63 0.46 -26.02
C ARG A 221 28.37 -0.87 -26.20
N LYS A 222 29.59 -0.99 -25.65
CA LYS A 222 30.38 -2.25 -25.67
C LYS A 222 29.68 -3.35 -24.87
N ILE A 223 29.10 -3.01 -23.71
CA ILE A 223 28.33 -3.94 -22.89
C ILE A 223 27.07 -4.42 -23.64
N ARG A 224 26.32 -3.50 -24.28
CA ARG A 224 25.10 -3.85 -25.04
C ARG A 224 25.41 -4.69 -26.28
N GLN A 225 26.52 -4.43 -26.98
CA GLN A 225 27.03 -5.29 -28.05
C GLN A 225 27.45 -6.68 -27.53
N ALA A 226 28.16 -6.76 -26.40
CA ALA A 226 28.54 -8.03 -25.78
C ALA A 226 27.34 -8.84 -25.27
N MET A 227 26.30 -8.18 -24.74
CA MET A 227 25.06 -8.83 -24.32
C MET A 227 24.23 -9.33 -25.51
N ASN A 228 24.13 -8.56 -26.60
CA ASN A 228 23.49 -9.01 -27.84
C ASN A 228 24.28 -10.16 -28.51
N ALA A 229 25.61 -10.16 -28.42
CA ALA A 229 26.44 -11.28 -28.86
C ALA A 229 26.23 -12.54 -27.99
N LYS A 230 26.12 -12.39 -26.66
CA LYS A 230 25.74 -13.49 -25.75
C LYS A 230 24.34 -14.04 -26.03
N GLY A 231 23.37 -13.18 -26.34
CA GLY A 231 22.00 -13.59 -26.70
C GLY A 231 21.92 -14.50 -27.94
N ARG A 232 22.93 -14.49 -28.81
CA ARG A 232 23.05 -15.39 -29.97
C ARG A 232 23.69 -16.76 -29.65
N ARG A 233 24.31 -16.96 -28.48
CA ARG A 233 24.77 -18.29 -28.02
C ARG A 233 23.67 -19.00 -27.23
N ARG A 234 23.04 -20.01 -27.86
CA ARG A 234 22.15 -20.96 -27.17
C ARG A 234 22.94 -21.84 -26.18
N GLU A 235 23.11 -21.38 -24.95
CA GLU A 235 23.76 -22.16 -23.89
C GLU A 235 22.79 -23.16 -23.21
N ASP A 236 23.11 -24.45 -23.35
CA ASP A 236 22.82 -25.60 -22.45
C ASP A 236 21.46 -25.70 -21.69
N VAL A 237 20.37 -25.19 -22.25
CA VAL A 237 19.00 -25.53 -21.79
C VAL A 237 18.76 -27.05 -21.86
N LYS A 238 18.18 -27.60 -20.79
CA LYS A 238 17.86 -29.03 -20.60
C LYS A 238 16.93 -29.54 -21.72
N GLY A 239 17.50 -30.21 -22.72
CA GLY A 239 16.80 -30.72 -23.90
C GLY A 239 17.39 -30.25 -25.24
N SER A 240 18.33 -29.31 -25.24
CA SER A 240 19.04 -28.89 -26.46
C SER A 240 19.87 -30.02 -27.09
N LYS A 241 20.16 -29.93 -28.39
CA LYS A 241 21.00 -30.92 -29.13
C LYS A 241 22.38 -31.10 -28.47
N ALA A 242 22.97 -30.00 -27.98
CA ALA A 242 24.22 -30.00 -27.21
C ALA A 242 24.06 -30.73 -25.86
N TRP A 243 23.01 -30.43 -25.09
CA TRP A 243 22.72 -31.10 -23.82
C TRP A 243 22.51 -32.62 -23.98
N VAL A 244 21.82 -33.04 -25.05
CA VAL A 244 21.61 -34.46 -25.39
C VAL A 244 22.93 -35.15 -25.77
N LEU A 245 23.81 -34.49 -26.53
CA LEU A 245 25.14 -35.03 -26.88
C LEU A 245 26.02 -35.18 -25.64
N LYS A 246 26.19 -34.14 -24.82
CA LYS A 246 26.91 -34.16 -23.53
C LYS A 246 26.39 -35.27 -22.60
N ARG A 247 25.07 -35.53 -22.60
CA ARG A 247 24.44 -36.60 -21.81
C ARG A 247 24.69 -37.99 -22.40
N LYS A 248 24.65 -38.17 -23.73
CA LYS A 248 25.05 -39.43 -24.40
C LYS A 248 26.53 -39.74 -24.17
N GLU A 249 27.39 -38.74 -24.22
CA GLU A 249 28.83 -38.85 -23.96
C GLU A 249 29.14 -39.24 -22.51
N LYS A 250 28.51 -38.57 -21.51
CA LYS A 250 28.59 -38.98 -20.10
C LYS A 250 28.03 -40.38 -19.81
N MET A 251 27.15 -40.94 -20.65
CA MET A 251 26.73 -42.34 -20.54
C MET A 251 27.70 -43.32 -21.21
N ARG A 252 28.33 -42.93 -22.33
CA ARG A 252 29.42 -43.71 -22.97
C ARG A 252 30.64 -43.82 -22.06
N ALA A 253 31.06 -42.71 -21.43
CA ALA A 253 32.12 -42.68 -20.43
C ALA A 253 31.79 -43.50 -19.15
N LYS A 254 30.53 -43.88 -18.94
CA LYS A 254 30.07 -44.78 -17.86
C LYS A 254 29.68 -46.18 -18.37
N GLY A 255 30.14 -46.56 -19.56
CA GLY A 255 29.96 -47.91 -20.13
C GLY A 255 28.55 -48.29 -20.57
N LYS A 256 27.55 -47.38 -20.53
CA LYS A 256 26.15 -47.68 -20.86
C LYS A 256 25.78 -47.16 -22.26
N ARG A 257 25.39 -48.07 -23.17
CA ARG A 257 24.96 -47.73 -24.54
C ARG A 257 23.50 -47.21 -24.57
N PRO A 258 23.22 -46.04 -25.17
CA PRO A 258 21.84 -45.60 -25.41
C PRO A 258 21.21 -46.30 -26.64
N ARG A 259 19.90 -46.56 -26.61
CA ARG A 259 19.14 -47.08 -27.76
C ARG A 259 19.18 -46.08 -28.95
N ARG A 260 19.21 -46.61 -30.17
CA ARG A 260 19.10 -45.83 -31.41
C ARG A 260 17.68 -45.25 -31.57
N VAL A 261 17.60 -44.07 -32.15
CA VAL A 261 16.42 -43.50 -32.80
C VAL A 261 16.88 -43.12 -34.21
N THR A 262 16.05 -43.42 -35.21
CA THR A 262 16.35 -43.15 -36.63
C THR A 262 16.22 -41.67 -36.95
N GLU A 263 17.18 -41.13 -37.69
CA GLU A 263 17.16 -39.76 -38.20
C GLU A 263 16.43 -39.73 -39.56
N ALA A 264 15.60 -38.72 -39.77
CA ALA A 264 15.09 -38.34 -41.07
C ALA A 264 15.75 -37.00 -41.43
N ASN A 265 16.50 -36.97 -42.53
CA ASN A 265 17.09 -35.75 -43.07
C ASN A 265 16.02 -34.91 -43.76
N ASN A 266 16.19 -33.60 -43.73
CA ASN A 266 15.72 -32.68 -44.78
C ASN A 266 16.79 -31.59 -44.92
N ASN A 267 17.58 -31.66 -45.99
CA ASN A 267 18.11 -30.47 -46.64
C ASN A 267 17.12 -30.16 -47.76
N ASP A 268 16.89 -28.87 -48.06
CA ASP A 268 16.93 -28.38 -49.43
C ASP A 268 16.99 -26.85 -49.45
N GLU A 269 17.66 -26.32 -50.46
CA GLU A 269 17.76 -24.90 -50.76
C GLU A 269 16.80 -24.53 -51.91
N GLY A 270 16.43 -23.26 -51.97
CA GLY A 270 16.21 -22.59 -53.26
C GLY A 270 14.76 -22.33 -53.70
N GLY A 271 14.54 -21.10 -54.17
CA GLY A 271 13.59 -20.83 -55.25
C GLY A 271 12.35 -19.99 -54.92
N GLY A 272 12.36 -18.74 -55.39
CA GLY A 272 11.29 -18.24 -56.28
C GLY A 272 9.95 -17.80 -55.68
N ASP A 273 9.84 -16.47 -55.54
CA ASP A 273 8.78 -15.64 -56.13
C ASP A 273 7.28 -15.70 -55.70
N HIS A 274 6.71 -14.49 -55.74
CA HIS A 274 5.31 -14.07 -55.86
C HIS A 274 4.24 -14.38 -54.77
N GLU A 275 3.79 -13.26 -54.18
CA GLU A 275 2.39 -12.86 -53.91
C GLU A 275 1.54 -13.45 -52.76
N GLU A 276 0.67 -12.54 -52.29
CA GLU A 276 -0.39 -12.62 -51.27
C GLU A 276 -1.61 -13.47 -51.70
N PRO A 277 -2.70 -13.60 -50.91
CA PRO A 277 -2.84 -13.62 -49.44
C PRO A 277 -3.78 -14.76 -48.92
N GLY A 278 -3.98 -14.84 -47.60
CA GLY A 278 -5.35 -14.92 -47.06
C GLY A 278 -5.89 -16.22 -46.43
N ARG A 279 -6.05 -16.14 -45.10
CA ARG A 279 -7.21 -16.56 -44.27
C ARG A 279 -7.70 -18.03 -44.19
N ARG A 280 -8.07 -18.36 -42.94
CA ARG A 280 -9.00 -19.40 -42.42
C ARG A 280 -8.47 -20.85 -42.36
N CYS A 281 -8.25 -21.45 -41.18
CA CYS A 281 -9.17 -21.76 -40.06
C CYS A 281 -9.99 -23.05 -40.28
N LYS A 282 -9.74 -24.10 -39.46
CA LYS A 282 -10.74 -24.75 -38.58
C LYS A 282 -10.26 -26.09 -37.95
N ARG A 283 -10.44 -26.16 -36.61
CA ARG A 283 -11.18 -27.23 -35.89
C ARG A 283 -10.67 -28.68 -35.95
N LEU A 284 -9.97 -29.09 -34.90
CA LEU A 284 -9.78 -30.51 -34.53
C LEU A 284 -10.99 -31.03 -33.72
N LYS A 285 -11.37 -32.30 -33.94
CA LYS A 285 -12.31 -33.07 -33.10
C LYS A 285 -11.69 -34.41 -32.67
N VAL A 286 -11.55 -34.58 -31.35
CA VAL A 286 -11.92 -35.74 -30.51
C VAL A 286 -11.92 -37.16 -31.14
N HIS A 287 -11.19 -38.12 -30.52
CA HIS A 287 -11.69 -39.38 -29.87
C HIS A 287 -10.50 -40.31 -29.47
N THR A 288 -10.17 -40.55 -28.19
CA THR A 288 -10.71 -41.46 -27.13
C THR A 288 -10.14 -42.89 -27.07
N LYS A 289 -10.04 -43.44 -25.83
CA LYS A 289 -9.85 -44.86 -25.41
C LYS A 289 -8.42 -45.43 -25.48
N SER A 290 -7.98 -46.40 -24.66
CA SER A 290 -8.39 -46.88 -23.30
C SER A 290 -7.45 -48.02 -22.80
N ARG A 291 -7.54 -48.38 -21.50
CA ARG A 291 -7.11 -49.65 -20.82
C ARG A 291 -5.69 -49.80 -20.25
N THR A 292 -5.66 -50.39 -19.06
CA THR A 292 -4.54 -51.01 -18.29
C THR A 292 -4.63 -52.55 -18.40
N PRO A 293 -3.64 -53.38 -17.93
CA PRO A 293 -3.68 -53.88 -16.53
C PRO A 293 -2.33 -54.33 -15.85
N SER A 294 -2.42 -54.57 -14.51
CA SER A 294 -1.69 -55.57 -13.65
C SER A 294 -0.17 -55.52 -13.30
N LEU A 295 0.11 -55.99 -12.06
CA LEU A 295 1.37 -56.12 -11.25
C LEU A 295 2.04 -57.53 -11.43
N PRO A 296 3.09 -58.04 -10.69
CA PRO A 296 3.79 -57.57 -9.46
C PRO A 296 5.35 -57.80 -9.39
N GLY A 297 6.02 -57.53 -8.24
CA GLY A 297 7.37 -58.08 -7.91
C GLY A 297 8.32 -57.23 -7.02
N PHE A 298 8.91 -57.84 -5.98
CA PHE A 298 9.62 -57.30 -4.78
C PHE A 298 11.14 -56.92 -4.90
N GLU A 299 11.65 -56.13 -3.91
CA GLU A 299 13.05 -56.03 -3.35
C GLU A 299 14.28 -55.63 -4.23
N ASP A 300 15.39 -55.03 -3.77
CA ASP A 300 15.78 -54.24 -2.56
C ASP A 300 17.13 -53.47 -2.81
N LYS A 301 17.52 -52.54 -1.90
CA LYS A 301 18.85 -51.91 -1.65
C LYS A 301 19.46 -50.94 -2.68
N SER A 302 19.53 -49.66 -2.32
CA SER A 302 20.78 -49.06 -1.79
C SER A 302 20.67 -47.57 -1.43
N SER A 303 21.38 -47.19 -0.36
CA SER A 303 21.62 -45.81 0.12
C SER A 303 22.82 -45.18 -0.65
N LEU A 304 23.34 -43.96 -0.42
CA LEU A 304 23.20 -42.91 0.60
C LEU A 304 23.80 -41.60 0.01
N ARG A 305 23.35 -40.42 0.47
CA ARG A 305 24.18 -39.24 0.87
C ARG A 305 23.31 -38.00 1.11
N ARG A 306 23.05 -37.68 2.39
CA ARG A 306 22.49 -36.41 2.86
C ARG A 306 23.59 -35.57 3.55
N SER A 307 23.34 -34.27 3.67
CA SER A 307 24.32 -33.25 4.07
C SER A 307 24.58 -33.20 5.59
N THR A 308 25.84 -32.96 5.94
CA THR A 308 26.44 -32.99 7.30
C THR A 308 26.17 -31.74 8.17
N ARG A 309 25.30 -30.81 7.74
CA ARG A 309 25.13 -29.50 8.43
C ARG A 309 24.08 -29.50 9.56
N LEU A 310 23.23 -30.53 9.66
CA LEU A 310 22.16 -30.62 10.67
C LEU A 310 22.54 -31.45 11.92
N GLN A 311 23.67 -32.15 11.89
CA GLN A 311 24.12 -32.99 13.02
C GLN A 311 24.87 -32.15 14.07
N LYS A 312 25.70 -31.21 13.59
CA LYS A 312 26.55 -30.32 14.41
C LYS A 312 25.81 -29.25 15.24
N LEU A 313 24.50 -29.12 15.07
CA LEU A 313 23.62 -28.22 15.86
C LEU A 313 22.86 -28.95 16.98
N ARG A 314 22.94 -30.28 17.06
CA ARG A 314 22.39 -31.06 18.19
C ARG A 314 23.45 -31.30 19.27
N GLU A 315 24.69 -31.60 18.86
CA GLU A 315 25.83 -31.86 19.76
C GLU A 315 26.18 -30.69 20.70
N LEU A 316 25.86 -29.45 20.32
CA LEU A 316 26.08 -28.24 21.15
C LEU A 316 24.98 -27.97 22.19
N ARG A 317 23.90 -28.75 22.23
CA ARG A 317 22.80 -28.56 23.19
C ARG A 317 22.91 -29.46 24.42
N ASP A 318 23.59 -30.60 24.29
CA ASP A 318 23.66 -31.64 25.33
C ASP A 318 24.90 -31.51 26.25
N GLN A 319 25.69 -30.42 26.13
CA GLN A 319 26.94 -30.22 26.88
C GLN A 319 26.87 -29.21 28.04
N LEU A 320 25.70 -28.65 28.37
CA LEU A 320 25.55 -27.72 29.50
C LEU A 320 24.38 -28.07 30.42
N GLY A 321 24.69 -28.81 31.49
CA GLY A 321 24.13 -28.53 32.81
C GLY A 321 22.92 -29.35 33.28
N SER A 322 23.12 -30.64 33.55
CA SER A 322 22.36 -31.32 34.61
C SER A 322 23.15 -31.23 35.93
N GLY A 323 22.49 -30.87 37.03
CA GLY A 323 23.15 -30.82 38.34
C GLY A 323 22.35 -30.14 39.44
N GLU A 324 21.41 -30.86 40.05
CA GLU A 324 21.45 -31.27 41.48
C GLU A 324 20.13 -31.93 41.91
N GLN A 325 20.18 -32.73 42.98
CA GLN A 325 19.12 -33.67 43.33
C GLN A 325 18.98 -33.83 44.84
N LYS A 326 17.73 -34.09 45.28
CA LYS A 326 17.31 -34.58 46.61
C LYS A 326 17.25 -33.57 47.77
N ARG A 327 16.02 -33.36 48.26
CA ARG A 327 15.68 -33.71 49.64
C ARG A 327 14.31 -34.37 49.69
N THR A 328 14.20 -35.47 50.43
CA THR A 328 13.00 -36.30 50.62
C THR A 328 12.40 -36.08 52.00
N GLU A 329 11.07 -36.19 52.16
CA GLU A 329 10.45 -37.08 53.16
C GLU A 329 8.92 -37.24 52.96
N ARG A 330 8.26 -38.05 53.83
CA ARG A 330 7.06 -38.86 53.53
C ARG A 330 5.87 -38.61 54.48
N SER A 331 4.68 -39.10 54.05
CA SER A 331 3.51 -39.51 54.87
C SER A 331 2.66 -38.35 55.46
N SER A 332 1.32 -38.42 55.68
CA SER A 332 0.22 -39.37 55.37
C SER A 332 -1.15 -38.64 55.65
N ALA A 333 -2.39 -39.16 55.59
CA ALA A 333 -2.96 -40.50 55.35
C ALA A 333 -4.46 -40.47 54.86
N ALA A 334 -4.90 -41.59 54.26
CA ALA A 334 -6.18 -42.32 54.48
C ALA A 334 -7.60 -41.67 54.42
N ALA A 335 -8.33 -42.03 53.35
CA ALA A 335 -9.53 -42.90 53.32
C ALA A 335 -10.88 -42.57 54.05
N GLN A 336 -11.95 -42.67 53.24
CA GLN A 336 -13.31 -43.21 53.52
C GLN A 336 -14.30 -42.47 54.45
N TYR A 337 -15.48 -42.11 53.91
CA TYR A 337 -16.71 -42.94 54.05
C TYR A 337 -17.78 -42.54 53.00
N ARG A 338 -18.75 -43.44 52.72
CA ARG A 338 -20.02 -43.16 52.00
C ARG A 338 -21.16 -43.25 53.01
N ASP A 339 -22.25 -42.48 52.88
CA ASP A 339 -23.56 -43.11 52.57
C ASP A 339 -24.72 -42.20 52.11
N TRP A 340 -25.46 -42.75 51.14
CA TRP A 340 -26.90 -42.74 50.89
C TRP A 340 -27.88 -41.75 51.58
N LYS A 341 -28.59 -40.92 50.80
CA LYS A 341 -30.02 -41.15 50.39
C LYS A 341 -30.64 -39.99 49.61
N GLY A 342 -31.59 -40.32 48.73
CA GLY A 342 -32.57 -39.39 48.18
C GLY A 342 -33.98 -39.99 48.21
N ALA A 343 -35.00 -39.14 48.33
CA ALA A 343 -36.42 -39.44 48.12
C ALA A 343 -37.16 -38.08 47.91
N GLN A 344 -37.61 -37.77 46.70
CA GLN A 344 -38.96 -38.02 46.17
C GLN A 344 -40.06 -37.06 46.67
N THR A 345 -40.70 -36.35 45.73
CA THR A 345 -42.10 -36.67 45.36
C THR A 345 -42.46 -36.18 43.95
N GLN A 346 -43.44 -36.83 43.33
CA GLN A 346 -43.93 -36.57 41.96
C GLN A 346 -45.32 -35.90 41.96
N LYS A 347 -45.68 -35.25 40.84
CA LYS A 347 -46.97 -35.41 40.09
C LYS A 347 -46.87 -34.56 38.80
N LYS A 348 -46.73 -35.12 37.59
CA LYS A 348 -47.71 -35.81 36.71
C LYS A 348 -48.88 -34.95 36.16
N ALA A 349 -48.71 -34.57 34.88
CA ALA A 349 -49.58 -34.89 33.73
C ALA A 349 -50.77 -33.99 33.30
N SER A 350 -50.97 -33.97 31.96
CA SER A 350 -52.19 -33.59 31.18
C SER A 350 -52.53 -32.09 31.08
N ALA A 351 -53.13 -31.55 30.00
CA ALA A 351 -53.42 -32.04 28.64
C ALA A 351 -53.73 -30.84 27.68
N ALA A 352 -53.86 -31.14 26.37
CA ALA A 352 -54.60 -30.41 25.30
C ALA A 352 -54.44 -28.86 25.16
N SER A 353 -53.97 -28.30 24.04
CA SER A 353 -54.55 -28.32 22.67
C SER A 353 -55.93 -27.66 22.55
N HIS A 354 -55.99 -26.40 22.08
CA HIS A 354 -56.72 -26.05 20.84
C HIS A 354 -56.53 -24.60 20.33
N LYS A 355 -56.36 -24.48 19.00
CA LYS A 355 -56.85 -23.46 18.03
C LYS A 355 -57.33 -22.10 18.62
N GLY A 356 -56.81 -20.93 18.22
CA GLY A 356 -56.38 -20.50 16.88
C GLY A 356 -57.35 -19.45 16.27
N LYS A 357 -56.91 -18.71 15.23
CA LYS A 357 -57.69 -17.75 14.40
C LYS A 357 -58.12 -16.43 15.09
N ARG A 358 -58.25 -15.28 14.41
CA ARG A 358 -57.69 -14.75 13.13
C ARG A 358 -58.09 -13.26 13.00
N ARG A 359 -57.28 -12.48 12.25
CA ARG A 359 -57.69 -11.38 11.33
C ARG A 359 -58.16 -9.99 11.86
N ARG A 360 -57.61 -8.98 11.16
CA ARG A 360 -58.23 -7.76 10.56
C ARG A 360 -58.13 -6.40 11.30
N ASN A 361 -57.14 -5.61 10.85
CA ASN A 361 -57.22 -4.19 10.45
C ASN A 361 -58.46 -3.90 9.54
N PRO A 362 -58.86 -2.63 9.24
CA PRO A 362 -58.06 -1.37 9.29
C PRO A 362 -58.79 -0.08 9.79
N GLY A 363 -58.09 1.07 9.73
CA GLY A 363 -58.63 2.45 9.79
C GLY A 363 -57.62 3.42 10.43
N THR A 364 -56.91 4.34 9.74
CA THR A 364 -57.27 5.59 8.98
C THR A 364 -57.32 6.87 9.84
N GLY A 365 -56.68 7.95 9.36
CA GLY A 365 -56.61 9.30 9.97
C GLY A 365 -55.29 9.50 10.74
N ASP A 366 -54.27 10.24 10.29
CA ASP A 366 -54.12 11.61 9.70
C ASP A 366 -54.18 12.77 10.72
N GLU A 367 -53.27 13.74 10.49
CA GLU A 367 -53.19 15.12 11.04
C GLU A 367 -52.88 15.32 12.56
N LEU A 368 -52.36 16.48 13.01
CA LEU A 368 -51.24 17.34 12.57
C LEU A 368 -50.94 18.38 13.71
N HIS A 369 -49.81 19.08 13.62
CA HIS A 369 -49.48 20.37 14.29
C HIS A 369 -49.55 20.55 15.84
N GLN A 370 -48.34 20.59 16.44
CA GLN A 370 -47.68 21.81 16.97
C GLN A 370 -48.25 22.69 18.13
N VAL A 371 -47.33 22.98 19.09
CA VAL A 371 -46.97 24.31 19.63
C VAL A 371 -47.79 24.93 20.81
N SER A 372 -47.29 24.65 22.02
CA SER A 372 -47.06 25.56 23.16
C SER A 372 -48.15 26.51 23.69
N LYS A 373 -48.39 26.46 25.02
CA LYS A 373 -47.93 27.50 25.98
C LYS A 373 -48.34 27.23 27.45
N ARG A 374 -47.32 27.19 28.33
CA ARG A 374 -47.19 28.01 29.56
C ARG A 374 -48.42 28.23 30.47
N GLN A 375 -48.42 27.63 31.66
CA GLN A 375 -48.61 28.41 32.90
C GLN A 375 -48.03 27.73 34.16
N ARG A 376 -48.07 28.47 35.28
CA ARG A 376 -47.13 28.42 36.42
C ARG A 376 -47.92 28.35 37.73
N ARG A 377 -47.63 27.38 38.63
CA ARG A 377 -47.49 27.61 40.10
C ARG A 377 -47.27 26.33 40.96
N GLN A 378 -46.35 26.48 41.92
CA GLN A 378 -46.37 26.03 43.33
C GLN A 378 -46.19 24.54 43.73
N SER A 379 -44.96 24.30 44.26
CA SER A 379 -44.61 23.75 45.59
C SER A 379 -44.72 22.25 45.94
N VAL A 380 -43.53 21.63 46.11
CA VAL A 380 -42.99 20.98 47.34
C VAL A 380 -43.90 19.94 48.03
N SER A 381 -43.58 18.64 48.14
CA SER A 381 -42.35 18.02 48.70
C SER A 381 -42.29 16.49 48.44
N GLY A 382 -41.12 15.86 48.64
CA GLY A 382 -41.07 14.47 49.17
C GLY A 382 -40.29 13.40 48.39
N LEU A 383 -39.12 13.04 48.95
CA LEU A 383 -38.49 11.71 48.88
C LEU A 383 -37.92 11.21 47.54
N SER A 384 -36.67 11.63 47.28
CA SER A 384 -35.67 10.83 46.57
C SER A 384 -34.39 10.74 47.41
N ILE A 385 -34.15 9.58 48.06
CA ILE A 385 -32.90 9.04 48.64
C ILE A 385 -33.34 7.71 49.27
N GLU A 386 -32.77 6.57 48.82
CA GLU A 386 -32.72 5.27 49.54
C GLU A 386 -32.20 4.11 48.66
N ARG A 387 -32.24 4.24 47.32
CA ARG A 387 -31.77 3.17 46.38
C ARG A 387 -30.36 3.34 45.82
N ALA A 388 -29.70 4.48 46.03
CA ALA A 388 -28.28 4.66 45.67
C ALA A 388 -27.37 4.08 46.78
N ASP A 389 -27.64 4.47 48.02
CA ASP A 389 -26.84 4.16 49.22
C ASP A 389 -26.77 2.66 49.56
N SER A 390 -27.62 1.84 48.97
CA SER A 390 -27.66 0.39 49.19
C SER A 390 -26.67 -0.38 48.31
N ILE A 391 -26.10 0.25 47.28
CA ILE A 391 -25.11 -0.39 46.37
C ILE A 391 -23.68 -0.06 46.83
N GLU A 392 -23.41 1.16 47.31
CA GLU A 392 -22.10 1.49 47.87
C GLU A 392 -21.79 0.70 49.15
N ARG A 393 -22.77 0.51 50.05
CA ARG A 393 -22.57 -0.31 51.28
C ARG A 393 -22.30 -1.79 51.00
N TRP A 394 -22.64 -2.31 49.81
CA TRP A 394 -22.37 -3.70 49.46
C TRP A 394 -20.92 -3.92 48.97
N LEU A 395 -20.23 -2.86 48.54
CA LEU A 395 -18.85 -2.95 48.08
C LEU A 395 -17.82 -2.85 49.22
N ASP A 396 -18.20 -2.27 50.38
CA ASP A 396 -17.31 -2.12 51.55
C ASP A 396 -17.30 -3.33 52.51
N GLU A 397 -18.32 -4.20 52.51
CA GLU A 397 -18.48 -5.26 53.53
C GLU A 397 -17.88 -6.63 53.17
N SER A 398 -16.93 -6.72 52.24
CA SER A 398 -16.31 -8.01 51.85
C SER A 398 -14.86 -7.94 51.34
N TYR A 399 -13.91 -7.47 52.16
CA TYR A 399 -12.85 -8.29 52.79
C TYR A 399 -11.72 -7.40 53.41
N PRO A 400 -11.13 -7.73 54.58
CA PRO A 400 -10.32 -6.78 55.37
C PRO A 400 -8.78 -6.88 55.21
N ASP A 401 -8.12 -5.79 55.64
CA ASP A 401 -6.68 -5.45 55.65
C ASP A 401 -5.62 -6.53 55.93
N GLN A 402 -4.43 -6.35 55.30
CA GLN A 402 -3.17 -6.40 56.06
C GLN A 402 -1.95 -5.62 55.47
N LYS A 403 -1.74 -4.41 56.03
CA LYS A 403 -0.48 -3.71 56.38
C LYS A 403 0.53 -3.19 55.31
N PRO A 404 1.24 -2.05 55.60
CA PRO A 404 2.00 -1.29 54.61
C PRO A 404 3.53 -1.34 54.79
N SER A 405 4.28 -0.89 53.77
CA SER A 405 5.75 -0.86 53.75
C SER A 405 6.31 0.57 53.54
N ILE A 406 6.84 1.14 54.63
CA ILE A 406 8.01 2.05 54.75
C ILE A 406 8.08 3.37 53.92
N ALA A 407 7.40 3.53 52.79
CA ALA A 407 7.47 4.74 51.96
C ALA A 407 6.76 5.97 52.59
N ASP A 408 5.68 5.75 53.33
CA ASP A 408 4.75 6.81 53.77
C ASP A 408 5.11 7.46 55.12
N LYS A 409 6.41 7.56 55.45
CA LYS A 409 6.88 8.04 56.77
C LYS A 409 7.83 9.23 56.77
N VAL A 410 8.01 9.93 55.64
CA VAL A 410 9.02 11.00 55.50
C VAL A 410 8.45 12.35 55.05
N LEU A 411 7.17 12.45 54.65
CA LEU A 411 6.61 13.68 54.07
C LEU A 411 5.75 14.55 55.00
N GLU A 412 5.90 14.46 56.32
CA GLU A 412 5.14 15.33 57.26
C GLU A 412 5.89 15.72 58.55
N VAL A 413 7.22 15.84 58.51
CA VAL A 413 8.00 16.59 59.53
C VAL A 413 9.19 17.27 58.84
N ILE A 414 9.09 18.59 58.60
CA ILE A 414 10.15 19.62 58.62
C ILE A 414 9.45 20.97 58.34
N ASP A 415 8.95 21.60 59.40
CA ASP A 415 8.81 23.07 59.47
C ASP A 415 8.98 23.55 60.91
N THR A 416 10.24 23.51 61.38
CA THR A 416 10.70 24.26 62.56
C THR A 416 12.14 24.73 62.31
N MET A 417 12.32 26.05 62.20
CA MET A 417 13.57 26.76 61.85
C MET A 417 14.70 26.66 62.91
N PRO A 418 15.99 26.95 62.58
CA PRO A 418 16.51 28.32 62.40
C PRO A 418 17.48 28.56 61.21
N ARG A 419 17.57 29.84 60.81
CA ARG A 419 18.35 30.38 59.67
C ARG A 419 19.87 30.43 59.90
N LYS A 420 20.67 30.37 58.81
CA LYS A 420 21.82 31.28 58.60
C LYS A 420 22.28 31.42 57.12
N SER A 421 22.53 32.67 56.77
CA SER A 421 23.11 33.29 55.55
C SER A 421 24.16 32.55 54.71
N GLY A 422 24.10 32.73 53.38
CA GLY A 422 25.18 32.52 52.41
C GLY A 422 24.71 32.84 50.98
N ALA A 423 25.56 33.43 50.12
CA ALA A 423 25.15 34.01 48.83
C ALA A 423 25.78 33.32 47.59
N ALA A 424 25.23 33.67 46.42
CA ALA A 424 25.80 33.61 45.06
C ALA A 424 25.75 32.30 44.23
N LEU A 425 25.39 32.49 42.95
CA LEU A 425 25.63 31.62 41.80
C LEU A 425 27.14 31.59 41.48
N PRO A 426 27.72 30.51 40.90
CA PRO A 426 27.55 30.23 39.46
C PRO A 426 27.50 28.74 39.03
N SER A 427 27.23 28.51 37.74
CA SER A 427 27.49 27.28 36.98
C SER A 427 29.00 27.11 36.68
N PRO A 428 29.46 26.05 35.96
CA PRO A 428 28.93 24.70 35.73
C PRO A 428 29.96 23.59 36.10
N GLU A 429 29.57 22.29 36.09
CA GLU A 429 30.28 21.15 35.46
C GLU A 429 29.66 19.78 35.86
N ASP A 430 29.97 18.75 35.06
CA ASP A 430 29.37 17.42 35.09
C ASP A 430 29.74 16.55 36.31
N SER A 431 28.76 15.77 36.80
CA SER A 431 29.04 14.42 37.29
C SER A 431 27.78 13.54 37.25
N PHE A 432 27.97 12.31 36.77
CA PHE A 432 26.96 11.26 36.73
C PHE A 432 26.52 10.83 38.14
N ASP A 433 25.23 10.61 38.35
CA ASP A 433 24.70 9.24 38.38
C ASP A 433 23.17 9.22 38.43
N ARG A 434 22.52 8.44 37.55
CA ARG A 434 21.09 8.13 37.71
C ARG A 434 20.81 6.66 37.42
N THR A 435 20.38 5.98 38.49
CA THR A 435 20.21 4.53 38.54
C THR A 435 19.17 4.04 37.55
N THR A 436 19.46 2.87 36.97
CA THR A 436 18.73 2.20 35.90
C THR A 436 17.29 1.83 36.24
N ILE A 437 16.32 2.34 35.46
CA ILE A 437 15.00 1.71 35.31
C ILE A 437 14.97 1.00 33.96
N SER A 438 15.00 -0.33 34.01
CA SER A 438 14.94 -1.18 32.82
C SER A 438 13.50 -1.35 32.32
N SER A 439 13.15 -0.69 31.21
CA SER A 439 12.17 -1.26 30.28
C SER A 439 12.55 -0.90 28.84
N ARG A 440 12.93 -1.92 28.05
CA ARG A 440 13.25 -1.77 26.63
C ARG A 440 11.95 -1.65 25.82
N LYS A 441 11.42 -0.43 25.65
CA LYS A 441 10.51 -0.15 24.54
C LYS A 441 11.37 0.04 23.29
N SER A 442 11.35 -0.92 22.38
CA SER A 442 11.87 -0.73 21.03
C SER A 442 11.09 0.38 20.33
N ASP A 443 11.75 1.27 19.59
CA ASP A 443 11.06 2.31 18.83
C ASP A 443 10.10 1.69 17.80
N ARG A 444 8.82 2.04 17.91
CA ARG A 444 7.74 1.35 17.20
C ARG A 444 7.31 2.17 16.00
N THR A 445 7.67 1.72 14.80
CA THR A 445 7.34 2.40 13.54
C THR A 445 5.86 2.35 13.16
N THR A 446 5.07 1.46 13.77
CA THR A 446 3.62 1.28 13.51
C THR A 446 2.86 0.95 14.80
N ALA A 447 1.58 1.33 14.84
CA ALA A 447 0.64 0.87 15.86
C ALA A 447 0.42 -0.66 15.73
N SER A 448 0.35 -1.40 16.84
CA SER A 448 0.11 -2.85 16.79
C SER A 448 -1.35 -3.13 17.10
N VAL A 449 -1.97 -3.99 16.29
CA VAL A 449 -3.34 -4.50 16.51
C VAL A 449 -3.54 -5.21 17.86
N ARG A 450 -2.43 -5.54 18.55
CA ARG A 450 -2.40 -6.15 19.89
C ARG A 450 -2.35 -5.14 21.04
N ASP A 451 -2.13 -3.85 20.77
CA ASP A 451 -2.07 -2.83 21.81
C ASP A 451 -3.46 -2.53 22.38
N SER A 452 -3.53 -2.19 23.67
CA SER A 452 -4.77 -1.78 24.33
C SER A 452 -5.33 -0.47 23.75
N ASP A 453 -4.45 0.45 23.35
CA ASP A 453 -4.77 1.74 22.75
C ASP A 453 -4.90 1.70 21.21
N TYR A 454 -4.75 0.54 20.55
CA TYR A 454 -4.86 0.45 19.08
C TYR A 454 -6.18 1.05 18.53
N ARG A 455 -7.28 0.87 19.25
CA ARG A 455 -8.58 1.45 18.88
C ARG A 455 -8.60 2.99 18.98
N GLN A 456 -7.71 3.61 19.74
CA GLN A 456 -7.48 5.06 19.70
C GLN A 456 -6.78 5.46 18.38
N SER A 457 -5.77 4.71 17.92
CA SER A 457 -5.14 4.94 16.62
C SER A 457 -6.11 4.78 15.43
N LEU A 458 -7.13 3.91 15.56
CA LEU A 458 -8.28 3.83 14.63
C LEU A 458 -9.18 5.08 14.73
N ARG A 459 -9.55 5.51 15.94
CA ARG A 459 -10.39 6.71 16.19
C ARG A 459 -9.77 8.02 15.68
N HIS A 460 -8.43 8.13 15.68
CA HIS A 460 -7.71 9.27 15.10
C HIS A 460 -7.91 9.37 13.57
N ARG A 461 -8.32 8.28 12.91
CA ARG A 461 -8.56 8.15 11.47
C ARG A 461 -10.03 7.89 11.13
N SER A 462 -10.93 8.25 12.04
CA SER A 462 -12.38 8.04 11.91
C SER A 462 -12.80 6.58 11.67
N VAL A 463 -12.01 5.61 12.14
CA VAL A 463 -12.37 4.18 12.10
C VAL A 463 -12.87 3.75 13.49
N TYR A 464 -14.02 3.09 13.53
CA TYR A 464 -14.71 2.69 14.76
C TYR A 464 -15.20 1.24 14.68
N ILE A 465 -15.36 0.61 15.85
CA ILE A 465 -15.82 -0.77 15.99
C ILE A 465 -16.85 -0.77 17.12
N ASN A 466 -18.08 -1.19 16.82
CA ASN A 466 -19.22 -1.26 17.75
C ASN A 466 -19.37 0.03 18.60
N HIS A 467 -19.39 1.20 17.95
CA HIS A 467 -19.32 2.50 18.62
C HIS A 467 -20.63 3.31 18.60
N LYS A 468 -21.40 3.19 17.52
CA LYS A 468 -22.71 3.82 17.31
C LYS A 468 -23.67 2.76 16.80
N ASP A 469 -24.97 2.95 17.05
CA ASP A 469 -25.99 2.10 16.47
C ASP A 469 -25.96 2.22 14.92
N PRO A 470 -25.88 1.10 14.19
CA PRO A 470 -25.89 1.10 12.73
C PRO A 470 -27.29 1.46 12.18
N PRO A 471 -27.39 1.97 10.93
CA PRO A 471 -28.68 2.18 10.27
C PRO A 471 -29.53 0.89 10.28
N PRO A 472 -30.79 0.92 10.75
CA PRO A 472 -31.61 -0.29 10.88
C PRO A 472 -31.83 -1.03 9.55
N GLU A 473 -32.01 -0.29 8.45
CA GLU A 473 -32.22 -0.89 7.14
C GLU A 473 -30.93 -1.48 6.56
N LEU A 474 -29.74 -0.91 6.83
CA LEU A 474 -28.45 -1.52 6.51
C LEU A 474 -28.30 -2.89 7.20
N MET A 475 -28.62 -2.96 8.49
CA MET A 475 -28.60 -4.23 9.22
C MET A 475 -29.67 -5.20 8.70
N GLY A 476 -30.82 -4.69 8.26
CA GLY A 476 -31.86 -5.45 7.56
C GLY A 476 -31.35 -6.08 6.27
N ARG A 477 -30.81 -5.27 5.34
CA ARG A 477 -30.19 -5.70 4.07
C ARG A 477 -29.08 -6.72 4.31
N ALA A 478 -28.14 -6.41 5.20
CA ALA A 478 -27.02 -7.28 5.53
C ALA A 478 -27.48 -8.65 6.07
N LYS A 479 -28.44 -8.69 7.00
CA LYS A 479 -29.01 -9.93 7.52
C LYS A 479 -29.75 -10.74 6.45
N ARG A 480 -30.49 -10.07 5.54
CA ARG A 480 -31.16 -10.72 4.41
C ARG A 480 -30.16 -11.36 3.44
N ILE A 481 -29.03 -10.71 3.15
CA ILE A 481 -27.95 -11.28 2.33
C ILE A 481 -27.40 -12.54 2.99
N ILE A 482 -26.85 -12.46 4.21
CA ILE A 482 -26.18 -13.62 4.83
C ILE A 482 -27.11 -14.80 5.06
N SER A 483 -28.41 -14.54 5.29
CA SER A 483 -29.42 -15.56 5.58
C SER A 483 -30.17 -16.07 4.36
N ARG A 484 -29.90 -15.54 3.15
CA ARG A 484 -30.59 -15.88 1.89
C ARG A 484 -30.61 -17.41 1.67
N PRO A 485 -31.80 -18.04 1.55
CA PRO A 485 -31.90 -19.45 1.16
C PRO A 485 -31.25 -19.68 -0.21
N ARG A 486 -30.56 -20.81 -0.37
CA ARG A 486 -29.83 -21.14 -1.60
C ARG A 486 -30.45 -22.34 -2.32
N LEU A 487 -30.45 -22.29 -3.65
CA LEU A 487 -30.78 -23.44 -4.51
C LEU A 487 -29.61 -24.44 -4.62
N SER A 488 -28.36 -23.96 -4.44
CA SER A 488 -27.18 -24.83 -4.36
C SER A 488 -27.28 -25.71 -3.12
N PRO A 489 -26.94 -27.02 -3.19
CA PRO A 489 -26.95 -27.89 -2.02
C PRO A 489 -26.18 -27.30 -0.84
N GLU A 490 -26.73 -27.48 0.35
CA GLU A 490 -25.99 -27.22 1.59
C GLU A 490 -24.91 -28.29 1.78
N MET A 491 -24.01 -28.05 2.75
CA MET A 491 -23.05 -29.07 3.14
C MET A 491 -23.80 -30.28 3.73
N ASP A 492 -23.53 -31.48 3.23
CA ASP A 492 -24.12 -32.72 3.72
C ASP A 492 -23.74 -32.99 5.20
N ASP A 493 -24.51 -33.85 5.87
CA ASP A 493 -24.33 -34.11 7.30
C ASP A 493 -22.98 -34.77 7.62
N GLU A 494 -22.45 -35.62 6.73
CA GLU A 494 -21.17 -36.30 6.95
C GLU A 494 -20.01 -35.31 6.90
N ALA A 495 -19.97 -34.45 5.88
CA ALA A 495 -18.99 -33.39 5.74
C ALA A 495 -19.07 -32.38 6.89
N ALA A 496 -20.27 -31.95 7.28
CA ALA A 496 -20.46 -31.01 8.38
C ALA A 496 -20.01 -31.62 9.73
N GLN A 497 -20.39 -32.87 10.02
CA GLN A 497 -19.92 -33.58 11.22
C GLN A 497 -18.40 -33.81 11.21
N GLN A 498 -17.80 -34.07 10.04
CA GLN A 498 -16.36 -34.22 9.92
C GLN A 498 -15.63 -32.88 10.16
N LEU A 499 -16.24 -31.75 9.80
CA LEU A 499 -15.72 -30.44 10.15
C LEU A 499 -15.88 -30.12 11.63
N VAL A 500 -17.00 -30.46 12.29
CA VAL A 500 -17.11 -30.38 13.77
C VAL A 500 -15.98 -31.18 14.47
N LYS A 501 -15.70 -32.40 13.99
CA LYS A 501 -14.59 -33.23 14.49
C LYS A 501 -13.22 -32.62 14.19
N THR A 502 -13.08 -31.86 13.11
CA THR A 502 -11.82 -31.20 12.71
C THR A 502 -11.57 -29.94 13.52
N SER A 503 -12.60 -29.10 13.72
CA SER A 503 -12.59 -27.94 14.65
C SER A 503 -11.95 -28.30 16.00
N ARG A 504 -12.44 -29.37 16.65
CA ARG A 504 -11.93 -29.84 17.96
C ARG A 504 -10.50 -30.36 17.95
N ARG A 505 -9.94 -30.74 16.79
CA ARG A 505 -8.53 -31.17 16.68
C ARG A 505 -7.58 -30.02 16.40
N LEU A 506 -8.09 -28.83 16.11
CA LEU A 506 -7.32 -27.65 15.73
C LEU A 506 -7.22 -26.61 16.87
N GLU A 507 -7.61 -26.98 18.09
CA GLU A 507 -7.56 -26.12 19.28
C GLU A 507 -6.14 -25.62 19.57
N ASP A 508 -5.16 -26.54 19.57
CA ASP A 508 -3.73 -26.28 19.78
C ASP A 508 -2.97 -25.83 18.52
N GLU A 509 -3.64 -25.75 17.36
CA GLU A 509 -2.98 -25.61 16.06
C GLU A 509 -2.80 -24.16 15.59
N GLY A 510 -1.85 -23.96 14.68
CA GLY A 510 -1.55 -22.64 14.10
C GLY A 510 -2.55 -22.17 13.05
N GLU A 511 -2.63 -20.86 12.83
CA GLU A 511 -3.51 -20.21 11.83
C GLU A 511 -3.37 -20.83 10.43
N GLU A 512 -2.14 -21.14 9.97
CA GLU A 512 -1.90 -21.81 8.67
C GLU A 512 -2.59 -23.18 8.56
N VAL A 513 -2.61 -23.97 9.65
CA VAL A 513 -3.21 -25.30 9.67
C VAL A 513 -4.74 -25.20 9.67
N LEU A 514 -5.28 -24.23 10.40
CA LEU A 514 -6.71 -23.91 10.42
C LEU A 514 -7.19 -23.46 9.02
N VAL A 515 -6.43 -22.58 8.37
CA VAL A 515 -6.67 -22.14 6.98
C VAL A 515 -6.68 -23.34 6.01
N GLN A 516 -5.67 -24.19 6.06
CA GLN A 516 -5.53 -25.31 5.12
C GLN A 516 -6.57 -26.41 5.35
N GLN A 517 -6.75 -26.88 6.58
CA GLN A 517 -7.56 -28.09 6.86
C GLN A 517 -9.05 -27.79 7.07
N PHE A 518 -9.40 -26.59 7.53
CA PHE A 518 -10.75 -26.29 8.02
C PHE A 518 -11.43 -25.17 7.22
N ALA A 519 -10.80 -24.01 7.10
CA ALA A 519 -11.35 -22.89 6.35
C ALA A 519 -11.61 -23.26 4.88
N SER A 520 -10.69 -24.03 4.28
CA SER A 520 -10.76 -24.49 2.89
C SER A 520 -11.91 -25.47 2.56
N ALA A 521 -12.69 -25.87 3.57
CA ALA A 521 -13.92 -26.66 3.45
C ALA A 521 -15.19 -25.85 3.76
N ILE A 522 -15.12 -24.89 4.70
CA ILE A 522 -16.19 -23.91 4.98
C ILE A 522 -16.33 -22.91 3.82
N ILE A 523 -15.21 -22.55 3.19
CA ILE A 523 -15.09 -21.57 2.11
C ILE A 523 -14.59 -22.28 0.84
N PRO A 524 -15.48 -22.91 0.04
CA PRO A 524 -15.09 -23.58 -1.21
C PRO A 524 -14.33 -22.67 -2.18
N ALA A 525 -14.66 -21.37 -2.18
CA ALA A 525 -14.03 -20.34 -2.99
C ALA A 525 -12.51 -20.17 -2.74
N MET A 526 -11.96 -20.69 -1.64
CA MET A 526 -10.50 -20.72 -1.40
C MET A 526 -9.74 -21.66 -2.33
N LYS A 527 -10.39 -22.74 -2.81
CA LYS A 527 -9.76 -23.73 -3.70
C LYS A 527 -10.07 -23.46 -5.16
N VAL A 528 -11.33 -23.12 -5.44
CA VAL A 528 -11.83 -22.79 -6.78
C VAL A 528 -12.84 -21.66 -6.60
N VAL A 529 -12.49 -20.47 -7.09
CA VAL A 529 -13.41 -19.32 -7.09
C VAL A 529 -14.58 -19.66 -8.03
N PRO A 530 -15.85 -19.51 -7.59
CA PRO A 530 -17.00 -20.04 -8.33
C PRO A 530 -17.37 -19.28 -9.60
N ASP A 531 -16.99 -18.00 -9.70
CA ASP A 531 -17.17 -17.16 -10.89
C ASP A 531 -15.81 -16.59 -11.31
N ARG A 532 -15.51 -16.60 -12.62
CA ARG A 532 -14.28 -16.02 -13.19
C ARG A 532 -14.12 -14.52 -12.93
N ARG A 533 -15.24 -13.81 -12.73
CA ARG A 533 -15.29 -12.37 -12.40
C ARG A 533 -14.80 -12.09 -10.98
N LEU A 534 -14.74 -13.11 -10.12
CA LEU A 534 -14.19 -12.98 -8.78
C LEU A 534 -12.70 -13.38 -8.78
N ALA A 535 -11.96 -12.76 -7.88
CA ALA A 535 -10.60 -13.15 -7.52
C ALA A 535 -10.48 -13.30 -6.00
N SER A 536 -9.44 -14.00 -5.57
CA SER A 536 -9.08 -14.13 -4.16
C SER A 536 -7.58 -14.02 -3.96
N ASN A 537 -7.15 -13.32 -2.92
CA ASN A 537 -5.76 -13.31 -2.44
C ASN A 537 -5.69 -13.99 -1.07
N SER A 538 -4.48 -14.35 -0.62
CA SER A 538 -4.25 -14.86 0.72
C SER A 538 -2.92 -14.36 1.26
N GLY A 539 -2.93 -13.76 2.46
CA GLY A 539 -1.74 -13.29 3.15
C GLY A 539 -0.93 -12.22 2.43
N LEU A 540 -1.50 -11.49 1.46
CA LEU A 540 -0.81 -10.41 0.75
C LEU A 540 -1.03 -9.06 1.44
N PRO A 541 0.04 -8.28 1.69
CA PRO A 541 -0.10 -6.94 2.25
C PRO A 541 -0.66 -5.98 1.20
N TRP A 542 -1.59 -5.13 1.62
CA TRP A 542 -2.26 -4.11 0.81
C TRP A 542 -1.35 -2.88 0.62
N SER A 543 -0.16 -3.11 0.08
CA SER A 543 0.91 -2.12 -0.04
C SER A 543 0.64 -1.01 -1.05
N ASN A 544 -0.28 -1.22 -2.00
CA ASN A 544 -0.66 -0.25 -3.02
C ASN A 544 -1.92 0.55 -2.63
N SER A 545 -2.37 0.45 -1.38
CA SER A 545 -3.61 1.08 -0.91
C SER A 545 -3.40 2.49 -0.36
N VAL A 546 -4.40 3.35 -0.56
CA VAL A 546 -4.39 4.73 -0.04
C VAL A 546 -4.77 4.73 1.45
N PRO A 547 -3.86 5.15 2.37
CA PRO A 547 -4.06 5.00 3.81
C PRO A 547 -5.16 5.92 4.34
N VAL A 548 -6.00 5.43 5.26
CA VAL A 548 -7.10 6.22 5.84
C VAL A 548 -6.52 7.49 6.54
N PRO A 549 -6.96 8.69 6.15
CA PRO A 549 -6.33 9.94 6.61
C PRO A 549 -6.65 10.22 8.08
N LEU A 550 -5.80 11.02 8.72
CA LEU A 550 -6.09 11.57 10.04
C LEU A 550 -7.28 12.55 9.99
N LYS A 551 -7.98 12.63 11.12
CA LYS A 551 -8.92 13.72 11.41
C LYS A 551 -8.15 15.04 11.48
N PRO A 552 -8.65 16.15 10.88
CA PRO A 552 -7.99 17.45 10.94
C PRO A 552 -7.75 17.97 12.37
N SER A 553 -8.55 17.55 13.34
CA SER A 553 -8.42 17.92 14.75
C SER A 553 -7.26 17.23 15.49
N ILE A 554 -6.55 16.28 14.86
CA ILE A 554 -5.42 15.58 15.47
C ILE A 554 -4.14 16.31 15.07
N LEU A 555 -3.68 17.18 15.97
CA LEU A 555 -2.45 17.98 15.82
C LEU A 555 -1.17 17.22 16.20
N THR A 556 -1.31 16.01 16.73
CA THR A 556 -0.17 15.11 17.01
C THR A 556 0.09 14.18 15.83
N THR A 557 1.26 13.57 15.79
CA THR A 557 1.64 12.58 14.76
C THR A 557 1.53 11.16 15.33
N PRO A 558 0.32 10.59 15.51
CA PRO A 558 0.16 9.25 16.04
C PRO A 558 0.68 8.22 15.03
N LEU A 559 1.29 7.14 15.54
CA LEU A 559 1.85 6.06 14.74
C LEU A 559 0.92 5.64 13.58
N PRO A 560 1.47 5.37 12.39
CA PRO A 560 0.69 4.87 11.27
C PRO A 560 0.02 3.54 11.64
N LEU A 561 -1.19 3.35 11.11
CA LEU A 561 -1.83 2.03 11.17
C LEU A 561 -1.00 1.03 10.36
N PRO A 562 -0.92 -0.23 10.80
CA PRO A 562 -0.24 -1.26 10.05
C PRO A 562 -0.97 -1.47 8.72
N LYS A 563 -0.21 -1.65 7.63
CA LYS A 563 -0.78 -1.92 6.29
C LYS A 563 -1.67 -3.18 6.38
N PRO A 564 -2.93 -3.15 5.91
CA PRO A 564 -3.80 -4.32 5.95
C PRO A 564 -3.13 -5.52 5.29
N LYS A 565 -3.24 -6.69 5.92
CA LYS A 565 -2.73 -7.95 5.40
C LYS A 565 -3.75 -9.05 5.77
N PRO A 566 -4.92 -9.06 5.11
CA PRO A 566 -5.92 -10.08 5.39
C PRO A 566 -5.39 -11.46 5.04
N ASP A 567 -5.72 -12.45 5.87
CA ASP A 567 -5.32 -13.83 5.64
C ASP A 567 -5.95 -14.40 4.37
N LEU A 568 -7.16 -13.93 4.03
CA LEU A 568 -7.88 -14.21 2.79
C LEU A 568 -8.76 -12.99 2.47
N ALA A 569 -8.76 -12.51 1.22
CA ALA A 569 -9.75 -11.53 0.76
C ALA A 569 -10.28 -11.86 -0.64
N PHE A 570 -11.52 -11.44 -0.88
CA PHE A 570 -12.26 -11.58 -2.12
C PHE A 570 -12.66 -10.22 -2.67
N GLY A 571 -12.68 -10.16 -3.99
CA GLY A 571 -12.91 -8.99 -4.82
C GLY A 571 -13.07 -9.44 -6.26
N TYR A 572 -12.86 -8.54 -7.19
CA TYR A 572 -13.02 -8.82 -8.62
C TYR A 572 -11.69 -9.13 -9.30
N SER A 573 -11.78 -9.91 -10.37
CA SER A 573 -10.71 -10.13 -11.35
C SER A 573 -10.81 -9.11 -12.48
N HIS A 574 -9.83 -9.10 -13.40
CA HIS A 574 -9.94 -8.30 -14.62
C HIS A 574 -11.12 -8.74 -15.53
N ASP A 575 -11.51 -10.02 -15.51
CA ASP A 575 -12.65 -10.56 -16.27
C ASP A 575 -14.01 -10.00 -15.83
N ALA A 576 -14.08 -9.26 -14.72
CA ALA A 576 -15.30 -8.59 -14.26
C ALA A 576 -15.62 -7.28 -15.02
N PHE A 577 -14.62 -6.69 -15.70
CA PHE A 577 -14.69 -5.33 -16.24
C PHE A 577 -14.40 -5.30 -17.74
N THR A 578 -14.91 -4.28 -18.43
CA THR A 578 -14.53 -3.98 -19.81
C THR A 578 -13.13 -3.35 -19.87
N GLU A 579 -12.50 -3.31 -21.05
CA GLU A 579 -11.21 -2.64 -21.24
C GLU A 579 -11.28 -1.14 -20.88
N ASP A 580 -12.39 -0.49 -21.23
CA ASP A 580 -12.71 0.90 -20.85
C ASP A 580 -12.83 1.11 -19.33
N GLN A 581 -13.50 0.17 -18.63
CA GLN A 581 -13.62 0.21 -17.17
C GLN A 581 -12.27 -0.06 -16.51
N LEU A 582 -11.45 -0.97 -17.03
CA LEU A 582 -10.08 -1.21 -16.55
C LEU A 582 -9.18 0.01 -16.75
N GLY A 583 -9.28 0.71 -17.89
CA GLY A 583 -8.59 1.97 -18.12
C GLY A 583 -9.02 3.06 -17.12
N THR A 584 -10.31 3.11 -16.80
CA THR A 584 -10.89 4.05 -15.82
C THR A 584 -10.46 3.73 -14.38
N ILE A 585 -10.39 2.45 -14.02
CA ILE A 585 -9.81 1.99 -12.75
C ILE A 585 -8.35 2.44 -12.61
N GLY A 586 -7.59 2.47 -13.70
CA GLY A 586 -6.22 3.01 -13.73
C GLY A 586 -6.10 4.49 -13.37
N LEU A 587 -7.20 5.25 -13.41
CA LEU A 587 -7.27 6.66 -13.00
C LEU A 587 -7.68 6.85 -11.53
N LEU A 588 -8.09 5.78 -10.84
CA LEU A 588 -8.45 5.79 -9.41
C LEU A 588 -7.19 5.65 -8.55
N VAL A 589 -6.36 6.68 -8.59
CA VAL A 589 -5.13 6.83 -7.81
C VAL A 589 -5.19 8.08 -6.92
N ASP A 590 -4.36 8.10 -5.86
CA ASP A 590 -4.11 9.31 -5.09
C ASP A 590 -3.03 10.20 -5.73
N ASP A 591 -3.23 11.51 -5.65
CA ASP A 591 -2.35 12.48 -6.32
C ASP A 591 -0.98 12.61 -5.63
N GLN A 592 -0.86 12.14 -4.38
CA GLN A 592 0.36 12.23 -3.59
C GLN A 592 1.35 11.08 -3.83
N PHE A 593 0.85 9.85 -4.05
CA PHE A 593 1.70 8.65 -4.07
C PHE A 593 1.39 7.68 -5.22
N GLY A 594 0.44 7.99 -6.11
CA GLY A 594 0.01 7.10 -7.21
C GLY A 594 -0.58 5.77 -6.74
N ARG A 595 -0.96 5.66 -5.46
CA ARG A 595 -1.54 4.46 -4.85
C ARG A 595 -2.98 4.30 -5.30
N SER A 596 -3.40 3.07 -5.55
CA SER A 596 -4.74 2.82 -6.08
C SER A 596 -5.79 2.77 -4.98
N TYR A 597 -6.90 3.48 -5.22
CA TYR A 597 -8.14 3.35 -4.47
C TYR A 597 -8.83 2.00 -4.74
N ALA A 598 -8.66 1.44 -5.94
CA ALA A 598 -9.34 0.24 -6.40
C ALA A 598 -8.53 -1.07 -6.25
N VAL A 599 -7.19 -1.01 -6.30
CA VAL A 599 -6.32 -2.20 -6.39
C VAL A 599 -5.25 -2.23 -5.28
N PRO A 600 -5.59 -2.66 -4.05
CA PRO A 600 -4.71 -2.55 -2.90
C PRO A 600 -3.50 -3.50 -2.89
N ASP A 601 -3.55 -4.65 -3.59
CA ASP A 601 -2.52 -5.71 -3.59
C ASP A 601 -1.98 -6.07 -5.00
N GLN A 602 -2.17 -5.19 -5.98
CA GLN A 602 -1.83 -5.36 -7.41
C GLN A 602 -2.64 -6.41 -8.18
N LYS A 603 -3.60 -7.15 -7.57
CA LYS A 603 -4.38 -8.20 -8.27
C LYS A 603 -5.87 -8.19 -7.99
N LEU A 604 -6.26 -7.83 -6.78
CA LEU A 604 -7.65 -7.85 -6.33
C LEU A 604 -8.27 -6.47 -6.57
N LEU A 605 -9.28 -6.39 -7.43
CA LEU A 605 -9.98 -5.14 -7.72
C LEU A 605 -11.20 -5.00 -6.79
N PHE A 606 -11.40 -3.81 -6.22
CA PHE A 606 -12.47 -3.45 -5.27
C PHE A 606 -12.87 -4.58 -4.29
N PRO A 607 -12.00 -4.96 -3.35
CA PRO A 607 -12.29 -6.00 -2.37
C PRO A 607 -13.59 -5.72 -1.61
N PHE A 608 -14.34 -6.77 -1.28
CA PHE A 608 -15.66 -6.66 -0.65
C PHE A 608 -15.92 -7.65 0.48
N LEU A 609 -15.03 -8.64 0.64
CA LEU A 609 -15.04 -9.58 1.74
C LEU A 609 -13.60 -9.88 2.16
N ASN A 610 -13.26 -9.71 3.43
CA ASN A 610 -12.04 -10.31 4.01
C ASN A 610 -12.36 -11.35 5.08
N VAL A 611 -11.43 -12.26 5.31
CA VAL A 611 -11.47 -13.26 6.36
C VAL A 611 -10.16 -13.19 7.15
N GLU A 612 -10.28 -13.08 8.46
CA GLU A 612 -9.17 -13.03 9.42
C GLU A 612 -9.25 -14.26 10.31
N PHE A 613 -8.21 -15.10 10.29
CA PHE A 613 -8.16 -16.32 11.11
C PHE A 613 -7.36 -16.07 12.38
N LYS A 614 -7.74 -16.69 13.49
CA LYS A 614 -6.96 -16.63 14.73
C LYS A 614 -6.77 -18.00 15.36
N SER A 615 -5.55 -18.26 15.82
CA SER A 615 -5.24 -19.42 16.65
C SER A 615 -5.30 -19.02 18.11
N GLN A 616 -6.22 -19.63 18.87
CA GLN A 616 -6.30 -19.42 20.32
C GLN A 616 -4.99 -19.85 21.01
N ALA A 617 -4.37 -20.96 20.55
CA ALA A 617 -3.06 -21.44 21.00
C ALA A 617 -1.88 -20.47 20.77
N LYS A 618 -2.02 -19.47 19.88
CA LYS A 618 -1.03 -18.40 19.65
C LYS A 618 -1.45 -17.05 20.24
N ASN A 619 -2.37 -17.08 21.21
CA ASN A 619 -3.01 -15.91 21.84
C ASN A 619 -3.70 -14.99 20.81
N GLY A 620 -4.17 -15.55 19.69
CA GLY A 620 -5.00 -14.85 18.72
C GLY A 620 -6.43 -14.75 19.25
N THR A 621 -7.04 -13.57 19.16
CA THR A 621 -8.39 -13.32 19.65
C THR A 621 -9.26 -12.66 18.59
N HIS A 622 -10.58 -12.87 18.67
CA HIS A 622 -11.53 -12.14 17.83
C HIS A 622 -11.41 -10.62 17.99
N TYR A 623 -10.97 -10.10 19.15
CA TYR A 623 -10.68 -8.67 19.32
C TYR A 623 -9.59 -8.18 18.34
N ILE A 624 -8.47 -8.92 18.26
CA ILE A 624 -7.37 -8.61 17.33
C ILE A 624 -7.82 -8.77 15.88
N ALA A 625 -8.58 -9.84 15.56
CA ALA A 625 -9.12 -10.06 14.22
C ALA A 625 -10.08 -8.95 13.79
N THR A 626 -10.98 -8.48 14.66
CA THR A 626 -11.89 -7.36 14.34
C THR A 626 -11.11 -6.05 14.20
N ASN A 627 -10.05 -5.82 14.98
CA ASN A 627 -9.16 -4.67 14.81
C ASN A 627 -8.45 -4.66 13.44
N GLN A 628 -7.99 -5.83 12.96
CA GLN A 628 -7.42 -6.00 11.61
C GLN A 628 -8.50 -5.77 10.53
N ALA A 629 -9.66 -6.44 10.68
CA ALA A 629 -10.75 -6.33 9.73
C ALA A 629 -11.29 -4.91 9.58
N ALA A 630 -11.35 -4.12 10.65
CA ALA A 630 -11.80 -2.72 10.61
C ALA A 630 -10.84 -1.83 9.78
N GLY A 631 -9.53 -2.03 9.93
CA GLY A 631 -8.54 -1.34 9.09
C GLY A 631 -8.65 -1.74 7.61
N THR A 632 -8.85 -3.03 7.34
CA THR A 632 -9.06 -3.57 5.99
C THR A 632 -10.34 -3.03 5.35
N GLY A 633 -11.46 -3.06 6.07
CA GLY A 633 -12.76 -2.58 5.60
C GLY A 633 -12.78 -1.07 5.35
N ALA A 634 -12.15 -0.26 6.21
CA ALA A 634 -12.05 1.18 6.01
C ALA A 634 -11.27 1.55 4.73
N VAL A 635 -10.18 0.84 4.44
CA VAL A 635 -9.41 1.03 3.19
C VAL A 635 -10.24 0.64 1.96
N ALA A 636 -10.95 -0.49 2.01
CA ALA A 636 -11.79 -0.95 0.89
C ALA A 636 -13.00 -0.04 0.63
N LEU A 637 -13.71 0.39 1.68
CA LEU A 637 -14.84 1.31 1.59
C LEU A 637 -14.42 2.67 1.04
N ARG A 638 -13.23 3.18 1.42
CA ARG A 638 -12.69 4.43 0.86
C ARG A 638 -12.48 4.32 -0.66
N GLY A 639 -12.10 3.15 -1.17
CA GLY A 639 -11.96 2.90 -2.60
C GLY A 639 -13.27 3.02 -3.38
N VAL A 640 -14.37 2.55 -2.80
CA VAL A 640 -15.72 2.71 -3.38
C VAL A 640 -16.21 4.16 -3.26
N MET A 641 -15.92 4.82 -2.13
CA MET A 641 -16.28 6.22 -1.88
C MET A 641 -15.61 7.17 -2.88
N ASP A 642 -14.29 7.03 -3.13
CA ASP A 642 -13.55 7.83 -4.11
C ASP A 642 -14.08 7.64 -5.54
N LEU A 643 -14.46 6.42 -5.92
CA LEU A 643 -15.13 6.18 -7.20
C LEU A 643 -16.48 6.91 -7.27
N VAL A 644 -17.37 6.75 -6.29
CA VAL A 644 -18.72 7.37 -6.34
C VAL A 644 -18.61 8.90 -6.38
N ASP A 645 -17.72 9.49 -5.58
CA ASP A 645 -17.48 10.93 -5.55
C ASP A 645 -17.05 11.46 -6.94
N ARG A 646 -16.11 10.78 -7.60
CA ARG A 646 -15.66 11.10 -8.97
C ARG A 646 -16.69 10.78 -10.06
N SER A 647 -17.74 10.00 -9.78
CA SER A 647 -18.74 9.54 -10.75
C SER A 647 -20.03 10.35 -10.72
N PHE A 648 -20.68 10.40 -9.55
CA PHE A 648 -22.01 10.95 -9.36
C PHE A 648 -22.05 12.00 -8.24
N GLY A 649 -20.93 12.19 -7.53
CA GLY A 649 -20.87 12.95 -6.28
C GLY A 649 -21.48 12.21 -5.09
N MET A 650 -20.98 12.49 -3.89
CA MET A 650 -21.41 11.82 -2.65
C MET A 650 -22.87 12.06 -2.24
N GLU A 651 -23.58 13.02 -2.86
CA GLU A 651 -25.03 13.23 -2.65
C GLU A 651 -25.87 12.00 -3.07
N SER A 652 -25.37 11.21 -4.02
CA SER A 652 -26.03 10.01 -4.55
C SER A 652 -25.68 8.72 -3.78
N PHE A 653 -24.85 8.81 -2.74
CA PHE A 653 -24.28 7.63 -2.07
C PHE A 653 -25.31 6.92 -1.17
N ASP A 654 -25.58 5.63 -1.43
CA ASP A 654 -26.44 4.80 -0.57
C ASP A 654 -25.68 4.34 0.69
N TYR A 655 -25.79 5.13 1.75
CA TYR A 655 -25.25 4.84 3.08
C TYR A 655 -25.87 3.61 3.76
N GLU A 656 -26.99 3.09 3.25
CA GLU A 656 -27.63 1.88 3.80
C GLU A 656 -27.19 0.60 3.09
N GLU A 657 -26.44 0.68 1.99
CA GLU A 657 -26.00 -0.51 1.27
C GLU A 657 -24.82 -1.20 1.99
N PRO A 658 -24.88 -2.52 2.25
CA PRO A 658 -23.80 -3.24 2.91
C PRO A 658 -22.65 -3.54 1.94
N LEU A 659 -21.81 -2.53 1.69
CA LEU A 659 -20.78 -2.55 0.65
C LEU A 659 -19.56 -3.43 0.95
N PHE A 660 -19.28 -3.75 2.21
CA PHE A 660 -18.13 -4.59 2.60
C PHE A 660 -18.46 -5.45 3.83
N PHE A 661 -18.01 -6.70 3.81
CA PHE A 661 -18.17 -7.67 4.91
C PHE A 661 -16.82 -8.16 5.42
N SER A 662 -16.76 -8.58 6.69
CA SER A 662 -15.64 -9.37 7.19
C SER A 662 -16.09 -10.60 7.96
N VAL A 663 -15.30 -11.66 7.92
CA VAL A 663 -15.46 -12.83 8.79
C VAL A 663 -14.23 -12.96 9.66
N THR A 664 -14.39 -12.92 10.98
CA THR A 664 -13.33 -13.30 11.92
C THR A 664 -13.60 -14.71 12.41
N MET A 665 -12.61 -15.60 12.34
CA MET A 665 -12.82 -17.02 12.63
C MET A 665 -11.65 -17.64 13.41
N ASP A 666 -11.96 -18.40 14.45
CA ASP A 666 -11.03 -19.34 15.07
C ASP A 666 -11.55 -20.79 14.93
N HIS A 667 -11.03 -21.73 15.72
CA HIS A 667 -11.44 -23.13 15.62
C HIS A 667 -12.86 -23.38 16.17
N GLN A 668 -13.38 -22.49 17.03
CA GLN A 668 -14.63 -22.64 17.78
C GLN A 668 -15.74 -21.70 17.28
N LEU A 669 -15.41 -20.50 16.81
CA LEU A 669 -16.35 -19.42 16.54
C LEU A 669 -16.06 -18.73 15.20
N ALA A 670 -17.10 -18.49 14.42
CA ALA A 670 -17.10 -17.53 13.30
C ALA A 670 -17.99 -16.34 13.65
N CYS A 671 -17.49 -15.12 13.46
CA CYS A 671 -18.26 -13.88 13.54
C CYS A 671 -18.29 -13.21 12.17
N VAL A 672 -19.49 -13.04 11.60
CA VAL A 672 -19.70 -12.23 10.40
C VAL A 672 -19.97 -10.80 10.82
N ASN A 673 -19.31 -9.84 10.18
CA ASN A 673 -19.42 -8.41 10.46
C ASN A 673 -19.73 -7.68 9.16
N VAL A 674 -20.44 -6.55 9.28
CA VAL A 674 -20.68 -5.61 8.18
C VAL A 674 -19.89 -4.33 8.43
N HIS A 675 -19.41 -3.70 7.37
CA HIS A 675 -18.71 -2.43 7.43
C HIS A 675 -19.53 -1.38 6.69
N TRP A 676 -19.70 -0.22 7.30
CA TRP A 676 -20.57 0.84 6.81
C TRP A 676 -19.92 2.22 6.95
N LEU A 677 -20.43 3.19 6.18
CA LEU A 677 -20.01 4.58 6.23
C LEU A 677 -21.07 5.42 6.94
N GLU A 678 -20.63 6.31 7.81
CA GLU A 678 -21.47 7.38 8.33
C GLU A 678 -21.23 8.66 7.53
N ALA A 679 -22.32 9.27 7.07
CA ALA A 679 -22.31 10.57 6.38
C ALA A 679 -21.68 11.65 7.27
N PRO A 680 -20.95 12.62 6.71
CA PRO A 680 -20.38 13.71 7.48
C PRO A 680 -21.46 14.65 7.99
N VAL A 681 -21.32 15.08 9.24
CA VAL A 681 -22.09 16.21 9.80
C VAL A 681 -21.32 17.49 9.51
N ASP A 682 -22.03 18.54 9.06
CA ASP A 682 -21.54 19.92 8.88
C ASP A 682 -20.17 20.05 8.19
N GLY A 683 -20.01 19.41 7.02
CA GLY A 683 -18.79 19.51 6.21
C GLY A 683 -17.58 18.72 6.76
N GLY A 684 -17.79 17.85 7.74
CA GLY A 684 -16.76 16.94 8.26
C GLY A 684 -16.28 15.87 7.26
N LYS A 685 -15.39 14.98 7.73
CA LYS A 685 -14.99 13.77 6.99
C LYS A 685 -15.92 12.60 7.36
N HIS A 686 -16.25 11.77 6.37
CA HIS A 686 -16.88 10.46 6.54
C HIS A 686 -16.18 9.62 7.62
N SER A 687 -16.94 8.73 8.26
CA SER A 687 -16.37 7.76 9.20
C SER A 687 -16.75 6.33 8.90
N PHE A 688 -15.82 5.42 9.21
CA PHE A 688 -15.87 4.01 8.87
C PHE A 688 -16.20 3.21 10.12
N HIS A 689 -17.23 2.38 10.05
CA HIS A 689 -17.72 1.62 11.20
C HIS A 689 -17.76 0.13 10.87
N THR A 690 -17.29 -0.70 11.80
CA THR A 690 -17.43 -2.16 11.76
C THR A 690 -18.42 -2.61 12.83
N GLU A 691 -19.41 -3.42 12.45
CA GLU A 691 -20.47 -3.90 13.34
C GLU A 691 -20.70 -5.41 13.23
N GLY A 692 -20.98 -6.07 14.36
CA GLY A 692 -21.19 -7.51 14.43
C GLY A 692 -22.57 -7.92 13.90
N LEU A 693 -22.61 -8.72 12.83
CA LEU A 693 -23.84 -9.08 12.14
C LEU A 693 -24.42 -10.42 12.63
N SER A 694 -23.57 -11.45 12.76
CA SER A 694 -23.94 -12.77 13.28
C SER A 694 -22.75 -13.49 13.91
N ARG A 695 -23.04 -14.47 14.77
CA ARG A 695 -22.04 -15.33 15.43
C ARG A 695 -22.48 -16.78 15.32
N HIS A 696 -21.56 -17.67 14.96
CA HIS A 696 -21.84 -19.08 14.66
C HIS A 696 -20.82 -19.99 15.34
N LEU A 697 -21.31 -20.93 16.15
CA LEU A 697 -20.47 -21.94 16.80
C LEU A 697 -20.07 -23.01 15.78
N LEU A 698 -18.77 -23.19 15.59
CA LEU A 698 -18.19 -24.13 14.63
C LEU A 698 -18.01 -25.54 15.19
N GLN A 699 -18.32 -25.72 16.47
CA GLN A 699 -18.51 -27.02 17.11
C GLN A 699 -19.92 -27.60 16.87
N ASP A 700 -20.76 -26.89 16.12
CA ASP A 700 -22.12 -27.26 15.73
C ASP A 700 -22.28 -27.30 14.19
N VAL A 701 -23.11 -28.22 13.72
CA VAL A 701 -23.39 -28.45 12.29
C VAL A 701 -24.13 -27.26 11.69
N ASP A 702 -25.12 -26.70 12.39
CA ASP A 702 -25.90 -25.58 11.88
C ASP A 702 -25.07 -24.29 11.85
N GLY A 703 -24.17 -24.09 12.81
CA GLY A 703 -23.19 -22.99 12.79
C GLY A 703 -22.20 -23.07 11.62
N ILE A 704 -21.68 -24.26 11.30
CA ILE A 704 -20.85 -24.48 10.10
C ILE A 704 -21.63 -24.18 8.82
N ARG A 705 -22.87 -24.72 8.70
CA ARG A 705 -23.75 -24.48 7.56
C ARG A 705 -24.09 -23.00 7.38
N ALA A 706 -24.46 -22.31 8.46
CA ALA A 706 -24.76 -20.89 8.44
C ALA A 706 -23.56 -20.05 8.02
N THR A 707 -22.35 -20.36 8.51
CA THR A 707 -21.11 -19.67 8.11
C THR A 707 -20.81 -19.87 6.62
N ALA A 708 -20.88 -21.11 6.13
CA ALA A 708 -20.68 -21.42 4.71
C ALA A 708 -21.76 -20.78 3.82
N ARG A 709 -23.03 -20.74 4.27
CA ARG A 709 -24.14 -20.09 3.57
C ARG A 709 -23.93 -18.58 3.48
N ALA A 710 -23.58 -17.93 4.58
CA ALA A 710 -23.32 -16.49 4.66
C ALA A 710 -22.20 -16.08 3.69
N ILE A 711 -21.07 -16.78 3.72
CA ILE A 711 -19.92 -16.48 2.84
C ILE A 711 -20.29 -16.66 1.37
N LYS A 712 -20.96 -17.76 1.00
CA LYS A 712 -21.43 -17.96 -0.38
C LYS A 712 -22.42 -16.87 -0.81
N ASN A 713 -23.33 -16.44 0.07
CA ASN A 713 -24.30 -15.39 -0.24
C ASN A 713 -23.63 -14.02 -0.47
N ILE A 714 -22.62 -13.67 0.34
CA ILE A 714 -21.82 -12.45 0.14
C ILE A 714 -21.08 -12.48 -1.20
N LEU A 715 -20.52 -13.63 -1.60
CA LEU A 715 -19.85 -13.79 -2.88
C LEU A 715 -20.80 -13.65 -4.08
N ASP A 716 -21.98 -14.27 -4.03
CA ASP A 716 -23.01 -14.11 -5.07
C ASP A 716 -23.45 -12.63 -5.19
N GLU A 717 -23.78 -11.97 -4.08
CA GLU A 717 -24.22 -10.58 -4.05
C GLU A 717 -23.15 -9.64 -4.63
N GLY A 718 -21.87 -9.96 -4.38
CA GLY A 718 -20.72 -9.34 -5.01
C GLY A 718 -20.75 -9.42 -6.54
N THR A 719 -21.16 -10.55 -7.12
CA THR A 719 -21.23 -10.78 -8.58
C THR A 719 -22.51 -10.31 -9.26
N ASP A 720 -23.56 -10.04 -8.48
CA ASP A 720 -24.88 -9.62 -8.96
C ASP A 720 -25.01 -8.09 -8.90
N LYS A 721 -25.85 -7.57 -8.00
CA LYS A 721 -26.19 -6.14 -7.87
C LYS A 721 -24.95 -5.28 -7.65
N ARG A 722 -24.01 -5.70 -6.78
CA ARG A 722 -22.85 -4.89 -6.40
C ARG A 722 -21.92 -4.61 -7.59
N LEU A 723 -21.64 -5.61 -8.42
CA LEU A 723 -20.81 -5.43 -9.61
C LEU A 723 -21.50 -4.54 -10.65
N GLN A 724 -22.83 -4.65 -10.82
CA GLN A 724 -23.58 -3.78 -11.73
C GLN A 724 -23.50 -2.30 -11.31
N THR A 725 -23.72 -1.99 -10.03
CA THR A 725 -23.56 -0.63 -9.50
C THR A 725 -22.13 -0.11 -9.68
N LEU A 726 -21.13 -0.96 -9.45
CA LEU A 726 -19.71 -0.61 -9.58
C LEU A 726 -19.31 -0.31 -11.04
N CYS A 727 -19.77 -1.13 -11.99
CA CYS A 727 -19.58 -0.87 -13.43
C CYS A 727 -20.26 0.43 -13.86
N GLY A 728 -21.51 0.67 -13.44
CA GLY A 728 -22.23 1.92 -13.77
C GLY A 728 -21.54 3.19 -13.25
N ALA A 729 -20.94 3.13 -12.06
CA ALA A 729 -20.11 4.23 -11.55
C ALA A 729 -18.83 4.42 -12.38
N LEU A 730 -18.12 3.33 -12.72
CA LEU A 730 -16.93 3.41 -13.59
C LEU A 730 -17.26 4.01 -14.96
N ASP A 731 -18.38 3.63 -15.57
CA ASP A 731 -18.80 4.17 -16.86
C ASP A 731 -19.13 5.67 -16.76
N ALA A 732 -19.81 6.11 -15.69
CA ALA A 732 -20.10 7.51 -15.43
C ALA A 732 -18.84 8.37 -15.16
N TYR A 733 -17.88 7.86 -14.36
CA TYR A 733 -16.59 8.54 -14.18
C TYR A 733 -15.83 8.66 -15.50
N ARG A 734 -15.86 7.62 -16.34
CA ARG A 734 -15.25 7.65 -17.68
C ARG A 734 -15.87 8.76 -18.55
N GLU A 735 -17.19 8.93 -18.55
CA GLU A 735 -17.85 10.03 -19.28
C GLU A 735 -17.37 11.41 -18.82
N ILE A 736 -17.20 11.62 -17.52
CA ILE A 736 -16.66 12.86 -16.95
C ILE A 736 -15.22 13.09 -17.41
N VAL A 737 -14.36 12.07 -17.34
CA VAL A 737 -12.96 12.17 -17.78
C VAL A 737 -12.87 12.48 -19.28
N VAL A 738 -13.69 11.84 -20.11
CA VAL A 738 -13.74 12.11 -21.57
C VAL A 738 -14.20 13.54 -21.83
N ARG A 739 -15.30 13.98 -21.22
CA ARG A 739 -15.82 15.36 -21.35
C ARG A 739 -14.78 16.41 -20.94
N ASN A 740 -14.07 16.19 -19.84
CA ASN A 740 -13.04 17.10 -19.36
C ASN A 740 -11.82 17.14 -20.30
N ARG A 741 -11.44 16.01 -20.91
CA ARG A 741 -10.39 15.97 -21.95
C ARG A 741 -10.80 16.66 -23.24
N GLU A 742 -12.05 16.48 -23.69
CA GLU A 742 -12.59 17.18 -24.86
C GLU A 742 -12.66 18.70 -24.67
N ALA A 743 -13.03 19.15 -23.46
CA ALA A 743 -13.04 20.58 -23.10
C ALA A 743 -11.63 21.19 -23.00
N ALA A 744 -10.60 20.38 -22.76
CA ALA A 744 -9.21 20.82 -22.62
C ALA A 744 -8.43 20.86 -23.96
N ASP A 745 -9.00 20.41 -25.08
CA ASP A 745 -8.33 20.39 -26.39
C ASP A 745 -8.38 21.78 -27.09
N PRO A 746 -7.24 22.48 -27.24
CA PRO A 746 -7.21 23.80 -27.86
C PRO A 746 -7.49 23.78 -29.37
N GLN A 747 -7.34 22.64 -30.05
CA GLN A 747 -7.56 22.55 -31.50
C GLN A 747 -9.06 22.62 -31.83
N ARG A 748 -9.91 21.97 -31.02
CA ARG A 748 -11.36 21.96 -31.24
C ARG A 748 -12.00 23.32 -30.96
N VAL A 749 -11.57 24.02 -29.89
CA VAL A 749 -12.02 25.39 -29.58
C VAL A 749 -11.71 26.36 -30.73
N ARG A 750 -10.54 26.20 -31.39
CA ARG A 750 -10.20 27.00 -32.58
C ARG A 750 -11.08 26.66 -33.78
N HIS A 751 -11.36 25.38 -34.03
CA HIS A 751 -12.26 24.96 -35.12
C HIS A 751 -13.70 25.41 -34.91
N GLU A 752 -14.23 25.38 -33.68
CA GLU A 752 -15.59 25.86 -33.38
C GLU A 752 -15.70 27.39 -33.42
N ALA A 753 -14.65 28.12 -33.04
CA ALA A 753 -14.57 29.57 -33.22
C ALA A 753 -14.55 29.94 -34.72
N GLN A 754 -13.79 29.20 -35.54
CA GLN A 754 -13.76 29.41 -37.00
C GLN A 754 -15.09 29.02 -37.68
N ALA A 755 -15.73 27.93 -37.26
CA ALA A 755 -17.02 27.50 -37.79
C ALA A 755 -18.16 28.51 -37.52
N LYS A 756 -18.05 29.33 -36.48
CA LYS A 756 -18.99 30.42 -36.17
C LYS A 756 -18.71 31.73 -36.92
N MET A 757 -17.66 31.81 -37.73
CA MET A 757 -17.26 33.02 -38.46
C MET A 757 -17.46 32.96 -39.98
N VAL A 758 -18.19 31.97 -40.50
CA VAL A 758 -18.52 31.88 -41.94
C VAL A 758 -19.95 32.37 -42.20
N PRO A 759 -20.15 33.51 -42.88
CA PRO A 759 -21.48 33.92 -43.35
C PRO A 759 -21.97 32.98 -44.45
N ASN A 760 -23.27 32.70 -44.45
CA ASN A 760 -23.91 31.81 -45.42
C ASN A 760 -24.35 32.61 -46.65
N GLU A 761 -23.55 32.58 -47.73
CA GLU A 761 -23.98 33.01 -49.06
C GLU A 761 -24.04 31.82 -50.01
N ALA A 762 -25.26 31.44 -50.37
CA ALA A 762 -25.54 30.38 -51.33
C ALA A 762 -26.27 30.96 -52.56
N SER A 763 -25.59 30.89 -53.70
CA SER A 763 -26.13 30.70 -55.06
C SER A 763 -27.30 31.57 -55.55
N ALA A 764 -27.01 32.40 -56.55
CA ALA A 764 -27.92 32.62 -57.68
C ALA A 764 -27.15 32.33 -58.98
N ASP A 765 -27.73 31.49 -59.85
CA ASP A 765 -27.15 31.11 -61.15
C ASP A 765 -27.33 32.21 -62.20
N GLU A 766 -26.32 32.44 -63.05
CA GLU A 766 -26.45 32.26 -64.51
C GLU A 766 -25.08 32.37 -65.24
N PRO A 767 -24.92 31.76 -66.44
CA PRO A 767 -23.64 31.75 -67.16
C PRO A 767 -23.65 32.54 -68.47
N CYS A 768 -22.64 33.38 -68.74
CA CYS A 768 -22.01 33.40 -70.08
C CYS A 768 -20.70 34.20 -70.25
N SER A 769 -19.83 33.64 -71.10
CA SER A 769 -19.00 34.32 -72.14
C SER A 769 -17.89 35.34 -71.81
N TYR A 770 -16.67 34.90 -72.17
CA TYR A 770 -15.69 35.59 -73.04
C TYR A 770 -14.83 36.80 -72.58
N LEU A 771 -13.60 36.79 -73.10
CA LEU A 771 -12.65 37.89 -73.35
C LEU A 771 -11.79 38.48 -72.20
N ARG A 772 -10.65 37.81 -71.97
CA ARG A 772 -9.31 38.30 -72.39
C ARG A 772 -9.19 39.83 -72.64
N LEU A 773 -8.47 40.56 -71.78
CA LEU A 773 -7.21 41.29 -72.08
C LEU A 773 -6.71 42.07 -70.84
N ALA A 774 -5.40 42.35 -70.82
CA ALA A 774 -4.69 43.17 -69.81
C ALA A 774 -4.29 44.53 -70.45
N PRO A 775 -3.33 45.30 -69.90
CA PRO A 775 -3.04 45.70 -68.51
C PRO A 775 -3.19 47.24 -68.38
N ASP A 776 -2.65 47.90 -67.34
CA ASP A 776 -1.54 48.89 -67.50
C ASP A 776 -1.28 49.82 -66.29
N LEU A 777 -0.01 50.26 -66.22
CA LEU A 777 0.56 51.46 -65.54
C LEU A 777 0.39 51.55 -64.01
N GLU A 778 1.43 51.36 -63.20
CA GLU A 778 2.62 52.23 -63.00
C GLU A 778 2.31 53.66 -62.51
N VAL A 779 3.06 54.08 -61.47
CA VAL A 779 3.90 55.30 -61.40
C VAL A 779 4.09 55.71 -59.93
N GLU A 780 5.34 55.62 -59.46
CA GLU A 780 6.10 56.52 -58.56
C GLU A 780 5.47 57.16 -57.30
N ARG A 781 6.16 57.56 -56.23
CA ARG A 781 7.50 57.41 -55.58
C ARG A 781 7.47 58.39 -54.38
N SER A 782 8.52 58.35 -53.55
CA SER A 782 8.94 59.34 -52.52
C SER A 782 8.13 59.30 -51.21
N LEU A 783 8.70 59.00 -50.03
CA LEU A 783 9.89 59.52 -49.31
C LEU A 783 9.63 60.89 -48.65
N GLY A 784 9.68 60.97 -47.31
CA GLY A 784 9.43 62.23 -46.58
C GLY A 784 9.41 62.20 -45.04
N THR A 785 10.42 61.60 -44.41
CA THR A 785 10.99 61.93 -43.07
C THR A 785 10.26 62.88 -42.07
N THR A 786 9.98 62.33 -40.87
CA THR A 786 10.26 62.86 -39.50
C THR A 786 10.03 64.34 -39.12
N ARG A 787 9.22 64.59 -38.06
CA ARG A 787 9.71 65.05 -36.72
C ARG A 787 8.58 65.31 -35.69
N GLU A 788 8.65 64.56 -34.58
CA GLU A 788 8.87 65.07 -33.20
C GLU A 788 8.14 66.30 -32.59
N ILE A 789 7.75 66.13 -31.30
CA ILE A 789 7.80 67.06 -30.14
C ILE A 789 6.49 67.62 -29.49
N ASN A 790 6.46 67.42 -28.15
CA ASN A 790 5.78 68.14 -27.04
C ASN A 790 4.31 67.90 -26.61
N LYS A 791 4.19 67.09 -25.54
CA LYS A 791 3.91 67.48 -24.13
C LYS A 791 2.67 68.30 -23.72
N SER A 792 2.03 67.74 -22.68
CA SER A 792 1.58 68.36 -21.40
C SER A 792 0.17 68.98 -21.26
N ARG A 793 -0.67 68.29 -20.48
CA ARG A 793 -1.25 68.69 -19.16
C ARG A 793 -2.00 67.46 -18.60
N GLN A 794 -1.67 66.89 -17.44
CA GLN A 794 -1.67 67.33 -16.04
C GLN A 794 -3.02 67.24 -15.29
N ASP A 795 -2.91 66.52 -14.15
CA ASP A 795 -3.64 66.62 -12.87
C ASP A 795 -5.09 66.09 -12.77
N GLY A 796 -5.41 65.39 -11.65
CA GLY A 796 -6.78 64.88 -11.41
C GLY A 796 -7.06 64.05 -10.13
N ASP A 797 -6.07 63.40 -9.52
CA ASP A 797 -5.97 62.95 -8.10
C ASP A 797 -7.04 62.03 -7.41
N ARG A 798 -6.52 61.09 -6.58
CA ARG A 798 -7.11 60.44 -5.35
C ARG A 798 -8.24 59.40 -5.52
N ILE A 799 -8.07 58.07 -5.25
CA ILE A 799 -7.39 57.23 -4.22
C ILE A 799 -8.31 56.86 -3.01
N TRP A 800 -8.18 55.61 -2.55
CA TRP A 800 -8.78 54.91 -1.38
C TRP A 800 -10.16 54.27 -1.62
N LEU A 801 -10.42 52.99 -1.28
CA LEU A 801 -9.65 51.97 -0.54
C LEU A 801 -9.44 50.69 -1.35
#